data_AF-A0A973HUW7-F1
#
_entry.id   AF-A0A973HUW7-F1
#
_cell.length_a   1.000
_cell.length_b   1.000
_cell.length_c   1.000
_cell.angle_alpha   90.00
_cell.angle_beta   90.00
_cell.angle_gamma   90.00
#
_symmetry.space_group_name_H-M   'P 1'
#
loop_
_entity.id
_entity.type
_entity.pdbx_description
1 polymer ?
#
loop_
_entity_poly.entity_id
_entity_poly.type
_entity_poly.pdbx_seq_one_letter_code
_entity_poly.pdbx_strand_id
1 'polypeptide(L)'
;ALPDVIGYSEVLDDYSYSTITAIKEFPYATPVGGLVCSEGKWHSISGPCSKAPTIVRGGIMISSRHPIEEQHALIFSSVTNGSPDAYANKGAVYAKLDIGGFKYHIVATHFQATHDRGDDDEQLVRKDQIAEIKDWIDSLDIPRNEPVILTGDFNVPFSKTSQVSDMLSAGNTILNFPDNEGFGSYPYDNLMSKAFVFYYDDDVCYDDTLDYVMHRSDYLQPVSAPEVDVVALKSPVSFYWSYLDKDWLGCDGATITRDGYTTDISDHYPVVATYQYPTGPDVAPVEVTNDVIALKKSDSRSTASLVPADNYYSYFRNAESFPFDVDATEHSWINAFWLSDASLLAYSSPDFIEKKTAAAGLMEFEFYESDSSQCFIANNTEFAIFSCRGTEPTTYADYLTDINYQKVDAENNGQVHQGFKDALDAIWEPASSRLSALKADGVKLWFAGHSLGGAMVHLAADRMCLSESDCGVSGLYTVGTPAVGDDDFANDFYAPYYRTVYYQDPVPRLLGSVLGFKHAPSDVYYFDYSGHYTGQQTYPTTPIPNMVYHAPFYYAVYSWNNYVESLKPKGGSVSSSTTVDTRAEGVIIDNTSQDYAETGTWETATAGEYQGDDYRLSIDSAAKASWSFNVSEAGSYEIFFKAPGAFGFSDTYYGSDSTVFNLYQGKTKLTSIAADLYNNAYDFTSMGLIELNPNKTYSVVVKGAYTGSSEYAISADAIKVVYHRGDTGQISCVDDALCIDPTQGEIILDNDNRGADHYSETGGGWVDKVMDSANNGHYRYSARPSAQARWVFKVAETATYKISFKSPGGFSWGHGYGSDQTFYKLKEGDSELATTNLGEINLYNNAYDFGDIDIATVTLTQGESYTVLVSGAYTTTYSYGIAADAIKIIHQVD
;
A
#
# COMPACT_ATOMS: atom_id res chain seq x y z
N ALA A 1 -2.86 -12.57 12.34
CA ALA A 1 -2.24 -12.90 13.64
C ALA A 1 -3.32 -13.29 14.64
N LEU A 2 -3.01 -14.00 15.72
CA LEU A 2 -3.98 -14.27 16.79
C LEU A 2 -4.26 -12.99 17.59
N PRO A 3 -5.51 -12.71 17.98
CA PRO A 3 -5.83 -11.55 18.80
C PRO A 3 -5.24 -11.69 20.22
N ASP A 4 -4.98 -10.57 20.90
CA ASP A 4 -4.54 -10.56 22.30
C ASP A 4 -5.67 -10.89 23.28
N VAL A 5 -6.89 -10.51 22.90
CA VAL A 5 -8.10 -10.59 23.72
C VAL A 5 -9.28 -10.90 22.81
N ILE A 6 -10.22 -11.71 23.29
CA ILE A 6 -11.48 -12.00 22.60
C ILE A 6 -12.63 -11.75 23.57
N GLY A 7 -13.60 -10.93 23.15
CA GLY A 7 -14.90 -10.81 23.79
C GLY A 7 -15.88 -11.80 23.14
N TYR A 8 -16.65 -12.51 23.96
CA TYR A 8 -17.65 -13.47 23.48
C TYR A 8 -19.04 -13.03 23.90
N SER A 9 -19.99 -13.21 23.00
CA SER A 9 -21.43 -13.15 23.24
C SER A 9 -22.01 -14.57 23.26
N GLU A 10 -23.19 -14.73 23.86
CA GLU A 10 -24.00 -15.95 23.80
C GLU A 10 -23.37 -17.26 24.34
N VAL A 11 -22.41 -17.16 25.26
CA VAL A 11 -21.87 -18.33 25.99
C VAL A 11 -22.85 -18.78 27.09
N LEU A 12 -24.02 -19.29 26.68
CA LEU A 12 -25.17 -19.53 27.56
C LEU A 12 -25.10 -20.85 28.34
N ASP A 13 -24.30 -21.81 27.88
CA ASP A 13 -24.19 -23.15 28.47
C ASP A 13 -22.76 -23.47 28.99
N ASP A 14 -22.67 -24.49 29.85
CA ASP A 14 -21.41 -24.88 30.48
C ASP A 14 -20.44 -25.61 29.52
N TYR A 15 -20.96 -26.29 28.49
CA TYR A 15 -20.11 -26.98 27.51
C TYR A 15 -19.36 -25.97 26.66
N SER A 16 -20.04 -24.95 26.13
CA SER A 16 -19.43 -23.84 25.40
C SER A 16 -18.38 -23.12 26.23
N TYR A 17 -18.72 -22.77 27.47
CA TYR A 17 -17.76 -22.15 28.40
C TYR A 17 -16.52 -23.03 28.64
N SER A 18 -16.71 -24.32 28.90
CA SER A 18 -15.60 -25.25 29.13
C SER A 18 -14.72 -25.46 27.89
N THR A 19 -15.31 -25.37 26.69
CA THR A 19 -14.60 -25.50 25.41
C THR A 19 -13.74 -24.27 25.16
N ILE A 20 -14.31 -23.07 25.33
CA ILE A 20 -13.58 -21.80 25.15
C ILE A 20 -12.43 -21.68 26.15
N THR A 21 -12.68 -21.99 27.42
CA THR A 21 -11.64 -21.92 28.47
C THR A 21 -10.57 -23.01 28.38
N ALA A 22 -10.75 -24.01 27.51
CA ALA A 22 -9.74 -25.04 27.24
C ALA A 22 -8.80 -24.66 26.07
N ILE A 23 -9.02 -23.54 25.38
CA ILE A 23 -8.17 -23.07 24.27
C ILE A 23 -6.81 -22.65 24.84
N LYS A 24 -5.74 -23.34 24.44
CA LYS A 24 -4.40 -23.18 25.03
C LYS A 24 -3.79 -21.81 24.75
N GLU A 25 -4.16 -21.22 23.61
CA GLU A 25 -3.71 -19.92 23.15
C GLU A 25 -4.27 -18.79 24.04
N PHE A 26 -5.42 -18.99 24.70
CA PHE A 26 -6.10 -18.02 25.56
C PHE A 26 -6.28 -18.58 26.99
N PRO A 27 -5.18 -18.75 27.76
CA PRO A 27 -5.21 -19.43 29.05
C PRO A 27 -5.91 -18.63 30.17
N TYR A 28 -6.20 -17.35 29.96
CA TYR A 28 -6.88 -16.50 30.94
C TYR A 28 -8.29 -16.19 30.46
N ALA A 29 -9.28 -16.33 31.33
CA ALA A 29 -10.66 -16.05 30.98
C ALA A 29 -11.47 -15.58 32.20
N THR A 30 -12.42 -14.69 31.96
CA THR A 30 -13.40 -14.28 32.96
C THR A 30 -14.48 -15.36 33.15
N PRO A 31 -15.25 -15.33 34.25
CA PRO A 31 -16.51 -16.05 34.33
C PRO A 31 -17.52 -15.49 33.32
N VAL A 32 -18.58 -16.23 33.02
CA VAL A 32 -19.70 -15.68 32.25
C VAL A 32 -20.47 -14.67 33.09
N GLY A 33 -20.72 -13.49 32.52
CA GLY A 33 -21.54 -12.43 33.11
C GLY A 33 -22.92 -12.94 33.52
N GLY A 34 -23.36 -12.60 34.73
CA GLY A 34 -24.69 -13.01 35.22
C GLY A 34 -24.84 -14.49 35.60
N LEU A 35 -23.80 -15.32 35.48
CA LEU A 35 -23.81 -16.71 35.98
C LEU A 35 -23.74 -16.76 37.51
N VAL A 36 -22.91 -15.89 38.10
CA VAL A 36 -22.71 -15.82 39.55
C VAL A 36 -22.99 -14.39 40.00
N CYS A 37 -24.08 -14.18 40.73
CA CYS A 37 -24.44 -12.87 41.30
C CYS A 37 -23.88 -12.69 42.73
N SER A 38 -22.61 -13.00 42.92
CA SER A 38 -21.88 -12.76 44.17
C SER A 38 -20.40 -12.56 43.92
N GLU A 39 -19.79 -11.70 44.72
CA GLU A 39 -18.35 -11.47 44.78
C GLU A 39 -17.59 -12.78 45.08
N GLY A 40 -16.39 -12.92 44.53
CA GLY A 40 -15.55 -14.11 44.70
C GLY A 40 -14.76 -14.41 43.43
N LYS A 41 -15.44 -14.86 42.38
CA LYS A 41 -14.83 -14.93 41.03
C LYS A 41 -14.78 -13.57 40.33
N TRP A 42 -15.59 -12.61 40.78
CA TRP A 42 -15.60 -11.23 40.31
C TRP A 42 -15.02 -10.31 41.39
N HIS A 43 -14.29 -9.28 40.98
CA HIS A 43 -13.84 -8.21 41.88
C HIS A 43 -15.03 -7.34 42.32
N SER A 44 -15.93 -7.02 41.39
CA SER A 44 -17.26 -6.50 41.73
C SER A 44 -18.31 -6.89 40.69
N ILE A 45 -19.57 -6.83 41.11
CA ILE A 45 -20.73 -6.99 40.23
C ILE A 45 -21.68 -5.83 40.50
N SER A 46 -22.08 -5.13 39.44
CA SER A 46 -22.98 -3.97 39.47
C SER A 46 -24.31 -4.29 38.79
N GLY A 47 -25.34 -3.53 39.12
CA GLY A 47 -26.68 -3.70 38.53
C GLY A 47 -27.51 -4.85 39.11
N PRO A 48 -28.73 -5.08 38.59
CA PRO A 48 -29.73 -5.96 39.20
C PRO A 48 -29.54 -7.45 38.86
N CYS A 49 -28.39 -8.03 39.24
CA CYS A 49 -28.09 -9.44 38.98
C CYS A 49 -29.09 -10.38 39.71
N SER A 50 -29.83 -11.18 38.94
CA SER A 50 -30.86 -12.08 39.48
C SER A 50 -30.35 -13.52 39.65
N LYS A 51 -30.72 -14.16 40.76
CA LYS A 51 -30.49 -15.59 41.04
C LYS A 51 -31.74 -16.44 40.85
N ALA A 52 -32.80 -15.87 40.28
CA ALA A 52 -34.04 -16.60 40.08
C ALA A 52 -33.79 -17.76 39.08
N PRO A 53 -34.33 -18.97 39.34
CA PRO A 53 -34.04 -20.15 38.52
C PRO A 53 -34.59 -20.06 37.09
N THR A 54 -35.47 -19.08 36.82
CA THR A 54 -36.03 -18.79 35.50
C THR A 54 -35.18 -17.80 34.71
N ILE A 55 -34.14 -17.21 35.31
CA ILE A 55 -33.27 -16.23 34.67
C ILE A 55 -31.97 -16.93 34.24
N VAL A 56 -31.63 -16.83 32.96
CA VAL A 56 -30.39 -17.40 32.42
C VAL A 56 -29.20 -16.44 32.58
N ARG A 57 -27.98 -16.97 32.46
CA ARG A 57 -26.75 -16.15 32.44
C ARG A 57 -26.73 -15.24 31.20
N GLY A 58 -25.97 -14.15 31.24
CA GLY A 58 -25.92 -13.17 30.15
C GLY A 58 -25.15 -13.61 28.91
N GLY A 59 -24.33 -14.66 29.02
CA GLY A 59 -23.54 -15.18 27.89
C GLY A 59 -22.30 -14.37 27.53
N ILE A 60 -22.00 -13.28 28.25
CA ILE A 60 -20.82 -12.44 27.98
C ILE A 60 -19.60 -12.95 28.74
N MET A 61 -18.46 -13.08 28.07
CA MET A 61 -17.16 -13.34 28.72
C MET A 61 -15.99 -12.78 27.91
N ILE A 62 -14.80 -12.76 28.52
CA ILE A 62 -13.55 -12.36 27.89
C ILE A 62 -12.53 -13.49 28.05
N SER A 63 -11.79 -13.82 26.99
CA SER A 63 -10.56 -14.62 27.07
C SER A 63 -9.36 -13.78 26.63
N SER A 64 -8.17 -14.07 27.16
CA SER A 64 -6.96 -13.33 26.86
C SER A 64 -5.73 -14.24 26.84
N ARG A 65 -4.77 -13.84 26.00
CA ARG A 65 -3.40 -14.36 26.00
C ARG A 65 -2.60 -13.87 27.20
N HIS A 66 -3.03 -12.78 27.83
CA HIS A 66 -2.35 -12.07 28.90
C HIS A 66 -3.13 -12.20 30.23
N PRO A 67 -2.44 -12.16 31.39
CA PRO A 67 -3.10 -12.25 32.68
C PRO A 67 -4.17 -11.16 32.88
N ILE A 68 -5.33 -11.56 33.41
CA ILE A 68 -6.39 -10.65 33.84
C ILE A 68 -6.13 -10.25 35.29
N GLU A 69 -5.82 -8.97 35.51
CA GLU A 69 -5.52 -8.42 36.85
C GLU A 69 -6.79 -8.13 37.64
N GLU A 70 -7.75 -7.50 36.98
CA GLU A 70 -9.04 -7.11 37.55
C GLU A 70 -10.16 -7.55 36.60
N GLN A 71 -11.28 -7.98 37.16
CA GLN A 71 -12.44 -8.40 36.37
C GLN A 71 -13.73 -8.08 37.10
N HIS A 72 -14.61 -7.38 36.41
CA HIS A 72 -15.86 -6.84 36.94
C HIS A 72 -17.02 -7.17 36.00
N ALA A 73 -18.24 -7.20 36.52
CA ALA A 73 -19.43 -7.39 35.71
C ALA A 73 -20.48 -6.30 36.00
N LEU A 74 -21.20 -5.91 34.97
CA LEU A 74 -22.39 -5.06 35.04
C LEU A 74 -23.56 -5.86 34.47
N ILE A 75 -24.68 -5.91 35.19
CA ILE A 75 -25.95 -6.39 34.66
C ILE A 75 -26.81 -5.16 34.34
N PHE A 76 -27.44 -5.13 33.16
CA PHE A 76 -28.24 -3.98 32.77
C PHE A 76 -29.49 -3.83 33.62
N SER A 77 -29.86 -2.59 33.93
CA SER A 77 -31.15 -2.25 34.50
C SER A 77 -32.20 -1.96 33.42
N SER A 78 -31.77 -1.43 32.27
CA SER A 78 -32.59 -1.16 31.11
C SER A 78 -32.79 -2.42 30.26
N VAL A 79 -34.04 -2.85 30.15
CA VAL A 79 -34.46 -4.02 29.38
C VAL A 79 -35.92 -3.85 28.94
N THR A 80 -36.27 -4.38 27.77
CA THR A 80 -37.65 -4.37 27.29
C THR A 80 -38.52 -5.31 28.14
N ASN A 81 -39.46 -4.77 28.90
CA ASN A 81 -40.25 -5.59 29.82
C ASN A 81 -41.08 -6.66 29.09
N GLY A 82 -40.89 -7.92 29.47
CA GLY A 82 -41.55 -9.07 28.88
C GLY A 82 -40.91 -9.60 27.59
N SER A 83 -39.78 -9.05 27.15
CA SER A 83 -38.96 -9.68 26.10
C SER A 83 -38.21 -10.91 26.64
N PRO A 84 -37.73 -11.82 25.78
CA PRO A 84 -36.81 -12.88 26.18
C PRO A 84 -35.57 -12.36 26.93
N ASP A 85 -35.05 -11.21 26.54
CA ASP A 85 -33.89 -10.57 27.18
C ASP A 85 -34.14 -10.21 28.66
N ALA A 86 -35.38 -9.92 29.05
CA ALA A 86 -35.74 -9.69 30.46
C ALA A 86 -35.58 -10.95 31.33
N TYR A 87 -35.42 -12.12 30.70
CA TYR A 87 -35.15 -13.39 31.37
C TYR A 87 -33.67 -13.81 31.29
N ALA A 88 -32.78 -12.92 30.87
CA ALA A 88 -31.33 -13.13 30.88
C ALA A 88 -30.65 -12.04 31.70
N ASN A 89 -29.61 -12.39 32.46
CA ASN A 89 -28.73 -11.41 33.10
C ASN A 89 -27.78 -10.77 32.06
N LYS A 90 -28.33 -10.15 31.00
CA LYS A 90 -27.56 -9.39 29.98
C LYS A 90 -26.86 -8.18 30.60
N GLY A 91 -25.75 -7.76 30.00
CA GLY A 91 -24.86 -6.78 30.61
C GLY A 91 -23.50 -6.70 29.93
N ALA A 92 -22.51 -6.27 30.70
CA ALA A 92 -21.13 -6.15 30.27
C ALA A 92 -20.15 -6.82 31.24
N VAL A 93 -19.01 -7.26 30.72
CA VAL A 93 -17.89 -7.82 31.48
C VAL A 93 -16.64 -7.01 31.19
N TYR A 94 -15.89 -6.67 32.23
CA TYR A 94 -14.65 -5.92 32.14
C TYR A 94 -13.45 -6.80 32.52
N ALA A 95 -12.33 -6.60 31.82
CA ALA A 95 -11.03 -7.15 32.15
C ALA A 95 -9.95 -6.06 32.06
N LYS A 96 -9.14 -5.94 33.12
CA LYS A 96 -7.89 -5.17 33.11
C LYS A 96 -6.73 -6.10 32.80
N LEU A 97 -5.94 -5.73 31.81
CA LEU A 97 -4.81 -6.51 31.32
C LEU A 97 -3.53 -5.71 31.46
N ASP A 98 -2.43 -6.40 31.76
CA ASP A 98 -1.09 -5.86 31.63
C ASP A 98 -0.39 -6.54 30.46
N ILE A 99 -0.12 -5.77 29.41
CA ILE A 99 0.61 -6.23 28.22
C ILE A 99 1.92 -5.45 28.16
N GLY A 100 3.00 -6.09 28.60
CA GLY A 100 4.35 -5.50 28.53
C GLY A 100 4.55 -4.28 29.43
N GLY A 101 3.84 -4.18 30.56
CA GLY A 101 3.88 -3.05 31.50
C GLY A 101 2.87 -1.94 31.18
N PHE A 102 2.06 -2.11 30.13
CA PHE A 102 1.03 -1.17 29.73
C PHE A 102 -0.35 -1.74 30.04
N LYS A 103 -1.21 -0.94 30.69
CA LYS A 103 -2.53 -1.38 31.12
C LYS A 103 -3.54 -1.19 29.99
N TYR A 104 -4.40 -2.17 29.80
CA TYR A 104 -5.51 -2.12 28.85
C TYR A 104 -6.81 -2.49 29.55
N HIS A 105 -7.89 -1.79 29.21
CA HIS A 105 -9.20 -1.98 29.80
C HIS A 105 -10.18 -2.45 28.72
N ILE A 106 -10.58 -3.71 28.78
CA ILE A 106 -11.45 -4.33 27.78
C ILE A 106 -12.83 -4.57 28.38
N VAL A 107 -13.87 -4.14 27.69
CA VAL A 107 -15.27 -4.35 28.08
C VAL A 107 -15.99 -5.11 26.97
N ALA A 108 -16.41 -6.35 27.25
CA ALA A 108 -17.28 -7.12 26.37
C ALA A 108 -18.76 -6.93 26.76
N THR A 109 -19.68 -6.92 25.80
CA THR A 109 -21.12 -6.72 26.06
C THR A 109 -22.02 -7.43 25.05
N HIS A 110 -23.31 -7.59 25.40
CA HIS A 110 -24.36 -8.02 24.47
C HIS A 110 -25.68 -7.30 24.82
N PHE A 111 -26.16 -6.47 23.91
CA PHE A 111 -27.30 -5.55 24.11
C PHE A 111 -28.67 -6.20 23.93
N GLN A 112 -29.73 -5.41 24.16
CA GLN A 112 -31.11 -5.74 23.86
C GLN A 112 -31.29 -6.03 22.35
N ALA A 113 -31.73 -7.24 22.03
CA ALA A 113 -32.08 -7.62 20.65
C ALA A 113 -33.49 -7.11 20.27
N THR A 114 -33.84 -7.22 19.00
CA THR A 114 -35.12 -6.75 18.45
C THR A 114 -36.19 -7.87 18.49
N HIS A 115 -37.39 -7.61 19.03
CA HIS A 115 -38.40 -8.66 19.33
C HIS A 115 -39.87 -8.26 19.07
N ASP A 116 -40.18 -7.60 17.96
CA ASP A 116 -41.56 -7.37 17.47
C ASP A 116 -42.33 -6.18 18.10
N ARG A 117 -41.75 -5.48 19.08
CA ARG A 117 -42.22 -4.15 19.52
C ARG A 117 -41.42 -3.14 18.72
N GLY A 118 -42.09 -2.16 18.10
CA GLY A 118 -41.48 -1.25 17.12
C GLY A 118 -40.04 -0.84 17.49
N ASP A 119 -39.12 -1.01 16.53
CA ASP A 119 -37.65 -0.86 16.66
C ASP A 119 -37.21 0.36 17.48
N ASP A 120 -37.98 1.45 17.43
CA ASP A 120 -37.74 2.69 18.18
C ASP A 120 -37.70 2.49 19.72
N ASP A 121 -38.58 1.67 20.30
CA ASP A 121 -38.61 1.45 21.76
C ASP A 121 -37.39 0.65 22.24
N GLU A 122 -36.98 -0.35 21.46
CA GLU A 122 -35.84 -1.21 21.76
C GLU A 122 -34.50 -0.50 21.48
N GLN A 123 -34.47 0.41 20.50
CA GLN A 123 -33.36 1.33 20.28
C GLN A 123 -33.12 2.23 21.51
N LEU A 124 -34.18 2.77 22.13
CA LEU A 124 -34.02 3.59 23.34
C LEU A 124 -33.43 2.77 24.49
N VAL A 125 -33.80 1.49 24.62
CA VAL A 125 -33.19 0.58 25.60
C VAL A 125 -31.70 0.39 25.33
N ARG A 126 -31.29 0.15 24.06
CA ARG A 126 -29.87 0.03 23.68
C ARG A 126 -29.07 1.30 24.00
N LYS A 127 -29.68 2.47 23.79
CA LYS A 127 -29.09 3.78 24.15
C LYS A 127 -28.90 3.93 25.65
N ASP A 128 -29.86 3.49 26.46
CA ASP A 128 -29.73 3.48 27.92
C ASP A 128 -28.66 2.49 28.38
N GLN A 129 -28.56 1.32 27.75
CA GLN A 129 -27.55 0.29 28.08
C GLN A 129 -26.11 0.78 27.85
N ILE A 130 -25.82 1.48 26.75
CA ILE A 130 -24.49 2.06 26.55
C ILE A 130 -24.20 3.20 27.54
N ALA A 131 -25.22 3.98 27.92
CA ALA A 131 -25.08 4.98 28.97
C ALA A 131 -24.79 4.35 30.34
N GLU A 132 -25.42 3.21 30.67
CA GLU A 132 -25.11 2.42 31.88
C GLU A 132 -23.66 1.92 31.87
N ILE A 133 -23.17 1.40 30.73
CA ILE A 133 -21.75 1.02 30.58
C ILE A 133 -20.85 2.24 30.77
N LYS A 134 -21.22 3.38 30.18
CA LYS A 134 -20.42 4.60 30.26
C LYS A 134 -20.21 5.03 31.72
N ASP A 135 -21.30 5.13 32.47
CA ASP A 135 -21.29 5.54 33.88
C ASP A 135 -20.61 4.49 34.77
N TRP A 136 -20.77 3.20 34.44
CA TRP A 136 -20.08 2.13 35.12
C TRP A 136 -18.56 2.18 34.92
N ILE A 137 -18.08 2.35 33.67
CA ILE A 137 -16.66 2.56 33.37
C ILE A 137 -16.11 3.77 34.13
N ASP A 138 -16.85 4.88 34.15
CA ASP A 138 -16.45 6.10 34.86
C ASP A 138 -16.33 5.86 36.38
N SER A 139 -17.06 4.88 36.94
CA SER A 139 -16.98 4.50 38.36
C SER A 139 -15.80 3.58 38.71
N LEU A 140 -15.09 3.03 37.72
CA LEU A 140 -13.93 2.16 37.92
C LEU A 140 -12.63 2.95 38.15
N ASP A 141 -12.69 4.29 38.17
CA ASP A 141 -11.55 5.19 38.40
C ASP A 141 -10.33 4.89 37.49
N ILE A 142 -10.60 4.51 36.23
CA ILE A 142 -9.55 4.19 35.26
C ILE A 142 -8.75 5.46 34.91
N PRO A 143 -7.40 5.41 34.95
CA PRO A 143 -6.56 6.51 34.51
C PRO A 143 -6.86 6.94 33.06
N ARG A 144 -7.00 8.25 32.83
CA ARG A 144 -7.36 8.79 31.51
C ARG A 144 -6.26 8.63 30.45
N ASN A 145 -5.05 8.28 30.88
CA ASN A 145 -3.91 7.93 30.03
C ASN A 145 -3.80 6.43 29.75
N GLU A 146 -4.81 5.62 30.13
CA GLU A 146 -4.92 4.20 29.79
C GLU A 146 -6.08 4.00 28.79
N PRO A 147 -5.96 3.06 27.84
CA PRO A 147 -6.96 2.82 26.80
C PRO A 147 -8.15 2.00 27.31
N VAL A 148 -9.36 2.42 26.92
CA VAL A 148 -10.62 1.71 27.21
C VAL A 148 -11.31 1.31 25.91
N ILE A 149 -11.45 0.01 25.69
CA ILE A 149 -11.96 -0.61 24.46
C ILE A 149 -13.22 -1.43 24.80
N LEU A 150 -14.28 -1.25 24.01
CA LEU A 150 -15.54 -1.96 24.12
C LEU A 150 -15.71 -2.87 22.90
N THR A 151 -16.24 -4.07 23.11
CA THR A 151 -16.48 -5.06 22.05
C THR A 151 -17.75 -5.87 22.31
N GLY A 152 -18.41 -6.34 21.25
CA GLY A 152 -19.51 -7.29 21.36
C GLY A 152 -20.64 -7.01 20.38
N ASP A 153 -21.77 -7.66 20.62
CA ASP A 153 -23.00 -7.49 19.85
C ASP A 153 -23.84 -6.36 20.46
N PHE A 154 -23.92 -5.24 19.75
CA PHE A 154 -24.67 -4.08 20.19
C PHE A 154 -26.12 -4.09 19.71
N ASN A 155 -26.51 -5.02 18.84
CA ASN A 155 -27.84 -5.11 18.24
C ASN A 155 -28.31 -3.77 17.62
N VAL A 156 -27.37 -2.92 17.20
CA VAL A 156 -27.64 -1.69 16.45
C VAL A 156 -27.14 -1.92 15.05
N PRO A 157 -28.02 -2.07 14.04
CA PRO A 157 -27.59 -2.30 12.66
C PRO A 157 -26.80 -1.11 12.13
N PHE A 158 -25.66 -1.36 11.49
CA PHE A 158 -24.78 -0.32 10.97
C PHE A 158 -25.48 0.52 9.90
N SER A 159 -26.38 -0.10 9.12
CA SER A 159 -27.25 0.62 8.16
C SER A 159 -28.15 1.68 8.82
N LYS A 160 -28.44 1.57 10.12
CA LYS A 160 -29.25 2.52 10.90
C LYS A 160 -28.37 3.64 11.47
N THR A 161 -27.82 4.47 10.61
CA THR A 161 -26.83 5.51 10.95
C THR A 161 -27.24 6.44 12.09
N SER A 162 -28.52 6.78 12.22
CA SER A 162 -29.04 7.58 13.34
C SER A 162 -28.93 6.85 14.68
N GLN A 163 -29.26 5.56 14.71
CA GLN A 163 -29.18 4.73 15.92
C GLN A 163 -27.72 4.50 16.32
N VAL A 164 -26.83 4.29 15.35
CA VAL A 164 -25.38 4.24 15.60
C VAL A 164 -24.89 5.54 16.22
N SER A 165 -25.25 6.69 15.64
CA SER A 165 -24.85 8.01 16.16
C SER A 165 -25.35 8.25 17.59
N ASP A 166 -26.60 7.86 17.87
CA ASP A 166 -27.19 7.92 19.22
C ASP A 166 -26.42 7.06 20.22
N MET A 167 -26.07 5.83 19.85
CA MET A 167 -25.28 4.91 20.67
C MET A 167 -23.89 5.47 20.97
N LEU A 168 -23.17 5.94 19.95
CA LEU A 168 -21.81 6.48 20.12
C LEU A 168 -21.80 7.71 21.01
N SER A 169 -22.80 8.59 20.83
CA SER A 169 -22.96 9.80 21.64
C SER A 169 -23.31 9.48 23.10
N ALA A 170 -24.20 8.52 23.34
CA ALA A 170 -24.56 8.10 24.69
C ALA A 170 -23.42 7.38 25.42
N GLY A 171 -22.57 6.66 24.69
CA GLY A 171 -21.42 5.93 25.23
C GLY A 171 -20.13 6.72 25.40
N ASN A 172 -20.04 7.95 24.85
CA ASN A 172 -18.77 8.64 24.62
C ASN A 172 -17.76 7.73 23.89
N THR A 173 -18.17 7.10 22.80
CA THR A 173 -17.33 6.15 22.06
C THR A 173 -17.05 6.61 20.64
N ILE A 174 -15.93 6.11 20.11
CA ILE A 174 -15.51 6.27 18.72
C ILE A 174 -15.52 4.88 18.09
N LEU A 175 -16.27 4.76 17.00
CA LEU A 175 -16.31 3.58 16.15
C LEU A 175 -15.62 3.91 14.83
N ASN A 176 -14.58 3.15 14.51
CA ASN A 176 -13.91 3.22 13.20
C ASN A 176 -14.28 1.99 12.38
N PHE A 177 -15.56 1.88 12.01
CA PHE A 177 -16.05 0.77 11.21
C PHE A 177 -16.08 1.19 9.73
N PRO A 178 -15.39 0.46 8.83
CA PRO A 178 -15.38 0.79 7.41
C PRO A 178 -16.75 0.45 6.79
N ASP A 179 -17.34 1.40 6.06
CA ASP A 179 -18.52 1.16 5.21
C ASP A 179 -18.03 0.59 3.87
N ASN A 180 -17.69 -0.71 3.85
CA ASN A 180 -17.10 -1.43 2.73
C ASN A 180 -18.16 -2.18 1.89
N GLU A 181 -17.84 -2.47 0.61
CA GLU A 181 -18.53 -3.56 -0.09
C GLU A 181 -18.02 -4.89 0.49
N GLY A 182 -18.92 -5.66 1.11
CA GLY A 182 -18.62 -6.89 1.84
C GLY A 182 -19.87 -7.44 2.54
N PHE A 183 -19.70 -8.47 3.36
CA PHE A 183 -20.74 -9.02 4.22
C PHE A 183 -20.60 -8.44 5.64
N GLY A 184 -21.71 -8.16 6.30
CA GLY A 184 -21.76 -7.68 7.67
C GLY A 184 -21.45 -8.78 8.69
N SER A 185 -21.43 -8.41 9.97
CA SER A 185 -21.25 -9.38 11.05
C SER A 185 -22.45 -10.34 11.19
N TYR A 186 -23.61 -9.96 10.65
CA TYR A 186 -24.80 -10.81 10.54
C TYR A 186 -25.28 -10.86 9.08
N PRO A 187 -24.60 -11.64 8.22
CA PRO A 187 -24.82 -11.55 6.78
C PRO A 187 -25.69 -12.67 6.22
N TYR A 188 -26.30 -12.41 5.06
CA TYR A 188 -27.03 -13.45 4.36
C TYR A 188 -26.09 -14.60 3.95
N ASP A 189 -24.83 -14.40 3.60
CA ASP A 189 -23.93 -15.50 3.20
C ASP A 189 -23.50 -16.48 4.32
N ASN A 190 -23.96 -16.25 5.54
CA ASN A 190 -23.90 -17.21 6.64
C ASN A 190 -25.18 -18.08 6.67
N LEU A 191 -25.01 -19.42 6.63
CA LEU A 191 -26.16 -20.33 6.57
C LEU A 191 -27.00 -20.29 7.85
N MET A 192 -26.37 -20.09 9.02
CA MET A 192 -27.05 -20.08 10.31
C MET A 192 -27.87 -18.80 10.51
N SER A 193 -27.34 -17.64 10.11
CA SER A 193 -28.08 -16.36 10.11
C SER A 193 -29.29 -16.42 9.18
N LYS A 194 -29.10 -16.91 7.95
CA LYS A 194 -30.21 -17.19 7.00
C LYS A 194 -31.30 -18.06 7.62
N ALA A 195 -30.91 -19.09 8.35
CA ALA A 195 -31.85 -20.00 8.99
C ALA A 195 -32.69 -19.31 10.06
N PHE A 196 -32.03 -18.48 10.86
CA PHE A 196 -32.65 -17.74 11.95
C PHE A 196 -33.64 -16.71 11.39
N VAL A 197 -33.21 -15.89 10.44
CA VAL A 197 -34.05 -14.92 9.74
C VAL A 197 -35.25 -15.59 9.06
N PHE A 198 -35.03 -16.75 8.42
CA PHE A 198 -36.12 -17.53 7.83
C PHE A 198 -37.11 -18.06 8.87
N TYR A 199 -36.63 -18.50 10.05
CA TYR A 199 -37.49 -18.99 11.12
C TYR A 199 -38.46 -17.91 11.64
N TYR A 200 -38.01 -16.65 11.66
CA TYR A 200 -38.81 -15.50 12.09
C TYR A 200 -39.60 -14.81 10.97
N ASP A 201 -39.61 -15.36 9.75
CA ASP A 201 -40.32 -14.81 8.57
C ASP A 201 -39.79 -13.42 8.15
N ASP A 202 -38.49 -13.18 8.36
CA ASP A 202 -37.78 -11.96 7.96
C ASP A 202 -37.14 -12.08 6.57
N ASP A 203 -36.57 -10.97 6.08
CA ASP A 203 -35.89 -10.91 4.79
C ASP A 203 -34.63 -11.80 4.80
N VAL A 204 -34.69 -12.97 4.14
CA VAL A 204 -33.57 -13.91 3.99
C VAL A 204 -32.30 -13.31 3.36
N CYS A 205 -32.38 -12.09 2.85
CA CYS A 205 -31.28 -11.29 2.30
C CYS A 205 -30.77 -10.21 3.25
N TYR A 206 -31.21 -10.23 4.50
CA TYR A 206 -30.71 -9.37 5.55
C TYR A 206 -29.20 -9.53 5.68
N ASP A 207 -28.51 -8.39 5.57
CA ASP A 207 -27.07 -8.28 5.70
C ASP A 207 -26.76 -6.97 6.41
N ASP A 208 -26.28 -7.06 7.63
CA ASP A 208 -25.88 -5.89 8.39
C ASP A 208 -24.79 -6.23 9.40
N THR A 209 -24.18 -5.20 9.96
CA THR A 209 -23.26 -5.34 11.09
C THR A 209 -23.96 -4.94 12.38
N LEU A 210 -23.95 -5.85 13.34
CA LEU A 210 -24.47 -5.67 14.70
C LEU A 210 -23.34 -5.67 15.74
N ASP A 211 -22.18 -6.22 15.37
CA ASP A 211 -21.02 -6.43 16.22
C ASP A 211 -19.99 -5.33 15.98
N TYR A 212 -19.48 -4.76 17.07
CA TYR A 212 -18.50 -3.67 16.97
C TYR A 212 -17.32 -3.87 17.91
N VAL A 213 -16.20 -3.23 17.56
CA VAL A 213 -15.13 -2.90 18.49
C VAL A 213 -14.92 -1.39 18.44
N MET A 214 -15.13 -0.72 19.56
CA MET A 214 -15.04 0.73 19.70
C MET A 214 -14.16 1.10 20.89
N HIS A 215 -13.79 2.37 21.01
CA HIS A 215 -13.01 2.86 22.15
C HIS A 215 -13.64 4.12 22.72
N ARG A 216 -13.39 4.39 24.00
CA ARG A 216 -13.87 5.61 24.64
C ARG A 216 -13.10 6.83 24.12
N SER A 217 -13.83 7.90 23.77
CA SER A 217 -13.26 9.15 23.25
C SER A 217 -12.55 9.99 24.32
N ASP A 218 -12.83 9.72 25.59
CA ASP A 218 -12.38 10.48 26.76
C ASP A 218 -11.29 9.75 27.58
N TYR A 219 -10.62 8.76 26.99
CA TYR A 219 -9.48 8.02 27.54
C TYR A 219 -8.29 8.09 26.57
N LEU A 220 -7.24 7.27 26.76
CA LEU A 220 -6.12 7.27 25.84
C LEU A 220 -6.60 6.89 24.44
N GLN A 221 -6.32 7.76 23.48
CA GLN A 221 -6.65 7.54 22.08
C GLN A 221 -5.53 6.75 21.39
N PRO A 222 -5.88 5.87 20.45
CA PRO A 222 -4.87 5.20 19.63
C PRO A 222 -4.12 6.23 18.77
N VAL A 223 -2.86 5.94 18.43
CA VAL A 223 -2.02 6.83 17.61
C VAL A 223 -2.44 6.86 16.13
N SER A 224 -3.25 5.89 15.72
CA SER A 224 -3.83 5.76 14.39
C SER A 224 -5.25 5.21 14.52
N ALA A 225 -6.07 5.43 13.49
CA ALA A 225 -7.42 4.88 13.46
C ALA A 225 -7.35 3.33 13.51
N PRO A 226 -8.08 2.66 14.42
CA PRO A 226 -7.98 1.20 14.56
C PRO A 226 -8.41 0.50 13.28
N GLU A 227 -7.64 -0.50 12.82
CA GLU A 227 -8.05 -1.30 11.67
C GLU A 227 -9.12 -2.29 12.09
N VAL A 228 -10.32 -2.21 11.50
CA VAL A 228 -11.46 -3.09 11.81
C VAL A 228 -11.83 -3.93 10.59
N ASP A 229 -12.16 -5.20 10.82
CA ASP A 229 -12.58 -6.13 9.77
C ASP A 229 -13.64 -7.13 10.30
N VAL A 230 -14.51 -7.59 9.40
CA VAL A 230 -15.45 -8.69 9.67
C VAL A 230 -14.86 -9.97 9.10
N VAL A 231 -14.61 -10.95 9.95
CA VAL A 231 -13.96 -12.20 9.53
C VAL A 231 -15.01 -13.29 9.38
N ALA A 232 -15.27 -13.76 8.16
CA ALA A 232 -16.07 -14.97 7.90
C ALA A 232 -15.36 -16.22 8.44
N LEU A 233 -15.36 -16.39 9.76
CA LEU A 233 -14.68 -17.47 10.44
C LEU A 233 -15.47 -18.77 10.24
N LYS A 234 -14.94 -19.64 9.37
CA LYS A 234 -15.53 -20.93 9.06
C LYS A 234 -14.75 -22.05 9.76
N SER A 235 -15.47 -23.09 10.18
CA SER A 235 -14.88 -24.36 10.58
C SER A 235 -14.16 -24.99 9.39
N PRO A 236 -12.94 -25.53 9.57
CA PRO A 236 -12.25 -26.29 8.53
C PRO A 236 -12.92 -27.65 8.25
N VAL A 237 -13.85 -28.09 9.12
CA VAL A 237 -14.59 -29.34 8.98
C VAL A 237 -16.08 -29.01 8.91
N SER A 238 -16.75 -29.50 7.87
CA SER A 238 -18.20 -29.37 7.78
C SER A 238 -18.89 -30.28 8.78
N PHE A 239 -19.99 -29.80 9.35
CA PHE A 239 -20.82 -30.57 10.26
C PHE A 239 -22.28 -30.50 9.82
N TYR A 240 -23.02 -31.56 10.15
CA TYR A 240 -24.41 -31.68 9.74
C TYR A 240 -25.33 -30.90 10.69
N TRP A 241 -26.26 -30.16 10.11
CA TRP A 241 -27.33 -29.47 10.83
C TRP A 241 -28.71 -29.95 10.34
N SER A 242 -29.69 -29.89 11.23
CA SER A 242 -31.06 -30.34 10.99
C SER A 242 -32.02 -29.58 11.90
N TYR A 243 -32.07 -28.26 11.72
CA TYR A 243 -32.77 -27.34 12.62
C TYR A 243 -34.15 -26.91 12.11
N LEU A 244 -34.33 -26.84 10.78
CA LEU A 244 -35.54 -26.26 10.18
C LEU A 244 -36.54 -27.31 9.69
N ASP A 245 -37.82 -26.99 9.78
CA ASP A 245 -38.92 -27.93 9.50
C ASP A 245 -39.13 -28.20 7.99
N LYS A 246 -38.76 -27.25 7.13
CA LYS A 246 -39.02 -27.27 5.67
C LYS A 246 -37.92 -26.56 4.88
N ASP A 247 -37.79 -26.91 3.61
CA ASP A 247 -36.88 -26.23 2.66
C ASP A 247 -37.35 -24.78 2.43
N TRP A 248 -36.43 -23.89 2.05
CA TRP A 248 -36.70 -22.47 1.79
C TRP A 248 -36.03 -21.95 0.53
N LEU A 249 -36.36 -20.71 0.14
CA LEU A 249 -35.75 -20.02 -0.98
C LEU A 249 -34.67 -19.07 -0.47
N GLY A 250 -33.47 -19.15 -1.04
CA GLY A 250 -32.40 -18.18 -0.83
C GLY A 250 -32.59 -16.91 -1.65
N CYS A 251 -31.73 -15.92 -1.42
CA CYS A 251 -31.73 -14.62 -2.10
C CYS A 251 -31.60 -14.68 -3.62
N ASP A 252 -30.89 -15.68 -4.11
CA ASP A 252 -30.70 -15.97 -5.52
C ASP A 252 -31.86 -16.78 -6.13
N GLY A 253 -32.89 -17.07 -5.33
CA GLY A 253 -34.02 -17.92 -5.70
C GLY A 253 -33.70 -19.42 -5.66
N ALA A 254 -32.50 -19.83 -5.23
CA ALA A 254 -32.16 -21.24 -5.08
C ALA A 254 -32.91 -21.86 -3.90
N THR A 255 -33.30 -23.13 -4.03
CA THR A 255 -33.86 -23.88 -2.89
C THR A 255 -32.72 -24.29 -1.96
N ILE A 256 -32.77 -23.83 -0.71
CA ILE A 256 -31.88 -24.26 0.36
C ILE A 256 -32.61 -25.36 1.14
N THR A 257 -31.93 -26.50 1.29
CA THR A 257 -32.50 -27.67 1.96
C THR A 257 -32.54 -27.47 3.47
N ARG A 258 -33.61 -27.97 4.10
CA ARG A 258 -33.80 -27.83 5.56
C ARG A 258 -32.72 -28.47 6.41
N ASP A 259 -32.12 -29.51 5.85
CA ASP A 259 -31.04 -30.28 6.42
C ASP A 259 -29.81 -30.16 5.51
N GLY A 260 -28.61 -30.16 6.06
CA GLY A 260 -27.40 -29.95 5.25
C GLY A 260 -26.10 -30.04 6.02
N TYR A 261 -25.01 -29.64 5.36
CA TYR A 261 -23.72 -29.45 6.01
C TYR A 261 -23.36 -27.97 5.98
N THR A 262 -22.85 -27.47 7.10
CA THR A 262 -22.33 -26.10 7.19
C THR A 262 -20.91 -26.09 7.74
N THR A 263 -20.21 -25.00 7.45
CA THR A 263 -18.94 -24.64 8.10
C THR A 263 -19.09 -23.36 8.92
N ASP A 264 -20.25 -22.70 8.93
CA ASP A 264 -20.54 -21.61 9.85
C ASP A 264 -20.54 -22.12 11.28
N ILE A 265 -19.74 -21.50 12.16
CA ILE A 265 -19.62 -21.91 13.57
C ILE A 265 -20.55 -21.14 14.49
N SER A 266 -21.11 -20.03 14.00
CA SER A 266 -22.11 -19.17 14.61
C SER A 266 -22.86 -18.48 13.47
N ASP A 267 -24.05 -17.98 13.77
CA ASP A 267 -24.85 -17.04 12.98
C ASP A 267 -24.29 -15.60 12.98
N HIS A 268 -23.31 -15.29 13.82
CA HIS A 268 -22.53 -14.06 13.72
C HIS A 268 -21.11 -14.37 13.27
N TYR A 269 -20.56 -13.50 12.43
CA TYR A 269 -19.13 -13.47 12.14
C TYR A 269 -18.41 -12.55 13.13
N PRO A 270 -17.22 -12.95 13.61
CA PRO A 270 -16.44 -12.12 14.52
C PRO A 270 -15.94 -10.84 13.85
N VAL A 271 -15.98 -9.75 14.61
CA VAL A 271 -15.34 -8.48 14.26
C VAL A 271 -14.01 -8.36 14.98
N VAL A 272 -12.96 -8.09 14.22
CA VAL A 272 -11.59 -7.95 14.72
C VAL A 272 -11.14 -6.52 14.57
N ALA A 273 -10.53 -5.96 15.61
CA ALA A 273 -9.93 -4.63 15.56
C ALA A 273 -8.48 -4.64 16.04
N THR A 274 -7.62 -3.92 15.33
CA THR A 274 -6.21 -3.73 15.67
C THR A 274 -5.96 -2.29 16.11
N TYR A 275 -5.53 -2.13 17.36
CA TYR A 275 -5.23 -0.82 17.95
C TYR A 275 -3.72 -0.60 18.06
N GLN A 276 -3.29 0.63 17.83
CA GLN A 276 -1.91 1.08 18.09
C GLN A 276 -1.92 2.15 19.18
N TYR A 277 -1.19 1.92 20.26
CA TYR A 277 -1.09 2.85 21.39
C TYR A 277 0.36 3.25 21.67
N PRO A 278 0.60 4.43 22.27
CA PRO A 278 1.94 4.87 22.67
C PRO A 278 2.59 3.94 23.70
N THR A 279 3.91 3.81 23.67
CA THR A 279 4.68 2.97 24.59
C THR A 279 5.01 3.68 25.92
N GLY A 280 4.06 3.68 26.88
CA GLY A 280 4.33 3.97 28.31
C GLY A 280 4.24 5.43 28.78
N PRO A 281 4.18 5.68 30.12
CA PRO A 281 3.52 6.86 30.69
C PRO A 281 4.38 8.14 30.88
N ASP A 282 5.65 8.20 30.49
CA ASP A 282 6.50 9.40 30.75
C ASP A 282 7.66 9.61 29.74
N VAL A 283 7.49 9.22 28.49
CA VAL A 283 8.49 9.47 27.44
C VAL A 283 7.80 10.20 26.29
N ALA A 284 8.16 11.48 26.08
CA ALA A 284 7.89 12.14 24.82
C ALA A 284 8.41 11.20 23.71
N PRO A 285 7.59 10.85 22.70
CA PRO A 285 7.92 9.77 21.79
C PRO A 285 9.31 9.98 21.21
N VAL A 286 10.17 9.00 21.46
CA VAL A 286 11.38 8.81 20.67
C VAL A 286 10.88 8.55 19.25
N GLU A 287 11.25 9.41 18.31
CA GLU A 287 10.99 9.19 16.90
C GLU A 287 11.68 7.89 16.47
N VAL A 288 10.90 6.80 16.46
CA VAL A 288 11.23 5.60 15.72
C VAL A 288 10.63 5.80 14.34
N THR A 289 11.39 6.44 13.46
CA THR A 289 11.09 6.44 12.03
C THR A 289 11.53 5.08 11.48
N ASN A 290 10.56 4.26 11.06
CA ASN A 290 10.63 3.41 9.86
C ASN A 290 9.23 2.88 9.53
N ASP A 291 8.55 3.65 8.68
CA ASP A 291 7.68 3.30 7.57
C ASP A 291 6.80 2.03 7.61
N VAL A 292 5.48 2.28 7.72
CA VAL A 292 4.47 1.71 6.80
C VAL A 292 3.55 2.86 6.37
N ILE A 293 3.65 3.31 5.12
CA ILE A 293 2.61 4.12 4.49
C ILE A 293 1.68 3.16 3.74
N ALA A 294 0.50 2.90 4.29
CA ALA A 294 -0.63 2.36 3.56
C ALA A 294 -1.68 3.47 3.42
N LEU A 295 -1.85 4.00 2.21
CA LEU A 295 -3.03 4.81 1.86
C LEU A 295 -4.14 3.82 1.43
N LYS A 296 -5.13 3.60 2.29
CA LYS A 296 -6.29 2.72 2.05
C LYS A 296 -7.48 3.52 1.49
N LYS A 297 -8.30 2.81 0.71
CA LYS A 297 -9.55 3.16 0.00
C LYS A 297 -10.68 3.79 0.86
N SER A 298 -10.45 4.08 2.14
CA SER A 298 -11.47 4.48 3.14
C SER A 298 -12.02 5.91 3.00
N ASP A 299 -11.74 6.59 1.90
CA ASP A 299 -12.27 7.94 1.64
C ASP A 299 -13.56 7.93 0.78
N SER A 300 -14.06 6.76 0.33
CA SER A 300 -15.36 6.66 -0.36
C SER A 300 -16.47 6.26 0.61
N ARG A 301 -17.31 7.21 1.02
CA ARG A 301 -18.62 6.93 1.66
C ARG A 301 -19.52 6.13 0.74
N SER A 302 -20.42 5.31 1.30
CA SER A 302 -21.45 4.60 0.53
C SER A 302 -22.29 5.54 -0.33
N THR A 303 -22.64 5.04 -1.52
CA THR A 303 -23.28 5.76 -2.62
C THR A 303 -24.70 6.27 -2.34
N ALA A 304 -25.27 5.92 -1.18
CA ALA A 304 -26.65 6.21 -0.78
C ALA A 304 -26.82 7.41 0.18
N SER A 305 -25.74 8.06 0.64
CA SER A 305 -25.81 9.14 1.66
C SER A 305 -25.22 10.49 1.23
N LEU A 306 -25.10 10.75 -0.07
CA LEU A 306 -24.37 11.91 -0.60
C LEU A 306 -25.29 13.10 -0.90
N VAL A 307 -25.60 13.90 0.13
CA VAL A 307 -26.28 15.19 -0.02
C VAL A 307 -25.35 16.33 0.42
N PRO A 308 -24.76 17.10 -0.51
CA PRO A 308 -24.10 18.36 -0.19
C PRO A 308 -25.10 19.35 0.44
N ALA A 309 -24.75 20.11 1.47
CA ALA A 309 -23.46 20.24 2.14
C ALA A 309 -23.04 19.01 2.96
N ASP A 310 -21.74 18.68 2.95
CA ASP A 310 -21.18 17.57 3.73
C ASP A 310 -20.22 18.07 4.81
N ASN A 311 -20.77 18.40 5.98
CA ASN A 311 -19.99 18.94 7.09
C ASN A 311 -19.09 17.91 7.80
N TYR A 312 -19.23 16.62 7.47
CA TYR A 312 -18.42 15.53 8.03
C TYR A 312 -17.25 15.17 7.12
N TYR A 313 -17.18 15.73 5.91
CA TYR A 313 -16.07 15.50 4.99
C TYR A 313 -14.83 16.28 5.44
N SER A 314 -13.67 15.62 5.37
CA SER A 314 -12.40 16.22 5.77
C SER A 314 -11.77 16.96 4.60
N TYR A 315 -12.34 18.13 4.25
CA TYR A 315 -11.81 18.99 3.20
C TYR A 315 -10.32 19.31 3.43
N PHE A 316 -9.54 19.21 2.36
CA PHE A 316 -8.11 19.53 2.34
C PHE A 316 -7.27 18.74 3.36
N ARG A 317 -7.73 17.55 3.80
CA ARG A 317 -7.10 16.76 4.88
C ARG A 317 -5.59 16.53 4.71
N ASN A 318 -5.12 16.49 3.47
CA ASN A 318 -3.72 16.20 3.15
C ASN A 318 -2.96 17.39 2.55
N ALA A 319 -3.49 18.61 2.67
CA ALA A 319 -2.91 19.84 2.13
C ALA A 319 -1.49 20.14 2.66
N GLU A 320 -1.18 19.78 3.90
CA GLU A 320 0.13 20.00 4.50
C GLU A 320 1.21 19.08 3.89
N SER A 321 0.86 17.81 3.67
CA SER A 321 1.75 16.81 3.08
C SER A 321 1.84 16.92 1.55
N PHE A 322 0.81 17.48 0.91
CA PHE A 322 0.69 17.65 -0.53
C PHE A 322 0.22 19.08 -0.84
N PRO A 323 1.14 20.06 -0.73
CA PRO A 323 0.82 21.46 -0.94
C PRO A 323 0.37 21.72 -2.37
N PHE A 324 -0.53 22.69 -2.54
CA PHE A 324 -1.05 23.10 -3.83
C PHE A 324 0.08 23.51 -4.79
N ASP A 325 0.04 23.02 -6.03
CA ASP A 325 1.06 23.32 -7.04
C ASP A 325 0.70 24.61 -7.79
N VAL A 326 1.13 25.74 -7.22
CA VAL A 326 0.80 27.09 -7.70
C VAL A 326 1.39 27.39 -9.10
N ASP A 327 2.45 26.70 -9.50
CA ASP A 327 3.17 26.93 -10.76
C ASP A 327 2.84 25.91 -11.85
N ALA A 328 1.87 25.01 -11.61
CA ALA A 328 1.47 24.01 -12.58
C ALA A 328 1.02 24.64 -13.91
N THR A 329 1.70 24.28 -15.00
CA THR A 329 1.35 24.69 -16.38
C THR A 329 0.58 23.60 -17.14
N GLU A 330 0.44 22.42 -16.55
CA GLU A 330 -0.25 21.24 -17.07
C GLU A 330 -1.14 20.65 -15.95
N HIS A 331 -1.91 19.61 -16.26
CA HIS A 331 -2.77 18.96 -15.27
C HIS A 331 -1.98 18.40 -14.09
N SER A 332 -2.31 18.87 -12.89
CA SER A 332 -1.76 18.38 -11.63
C SER A 332 -2.82 17.59 -10.88
N TRP A 333 -2.52 16.34 -10.55
CA TRP A 333 -3.40 15.51 -9.71
C TRP A 333 -3.54 16.06 -8.29
N ILE A 334 -2.54 16.80 -7.80
CA ILE A 334 -2.62 17.53 -6.53
C ILE A 334 -3.63 18.67 -6.65
N ASN A 335 -3.53 19.49 -7.70
CA ASN A 335 -4.48 20.59 -7.90
C ASN A 335 -5.89 20.07 -8.18
N ALA A 336 -6.03 18.97 -8.94
CA ALA A 336 -7.31 18.32 -9.18
C ALA A 336 -8.00 17.87 -7.89
N PHE A 337 -7.24 17.32 -6.93
CA PHE A 337 -7.77 16.99 -5.60
C PHE A 337 -8.26 18.24 -4.85
N TRP A 338 -7.40 19.27 -4.71
CA TRP A 338 -7.75 20.50 -4.01
C TRP A 338 -8.97 21.21 -4.62
N LEU A 339 -9.04 21.27 -5.95
CA LEU A 339 -10.08 22.00 -6.67
C LEU A 339 -11.39 21.18 -6.75
N SER A 340 -11.34 19.85 -6.72
CA SER A 340 -12.54 19.03 -6.49
C SER A 340 -13.08 19.21 -5.07
N ASP A 341 -12.22 19.28 -4.05
CA ASP A 341 -12.63 19.57 -2.66
C ASP A 341 -13.29 20.95 -2.56
N ALA A 342 -12.71 21.96 -3.19
CA ALA A 342 -13.30 23.30 -3.25
C ALA A 342 -14.68 23.30 -3.93
N SER A 343 -14.83 22.55 -5.03
CA SER A 343 -16.10 22.40 -5.76
C SER A 343 -17.19 21.74 -4.93
N LEU A 344 -16.84 20.77 -4.07
CA LEU A 344 -17.76 20.17 -3.11
C LEU A 344 -18.06 21.12 -1.94
N LEU A 345 -17.04 21.84 -1.45
CA LEU A 345 -17.14 22.76 -0.32
C LEU A 345 -18.10 23.92 -0.60
N ALA A 346 -18.21 24.35 -1.87
CA ALA A 346 -19.11 25.41 -2.32
C ALA A 346 -20.60 25.20 -1.97
N TYR A 347 -21.02 23.98 -1.61
CA TYR A 347 -22.38 23.69 -1.16
C TYR A 347 -22.61 23.97 0.33
N SER A 348 -21.56 24.25 1.10
CA SER A 348 -21.60 24.43 2.56
C SER A 348 -21.91 25.88 2.97
N SER A 349 -22.23 26.09 4.25
CA SER A 349 -22.43 27.43 4.79
C SER A 349 -21.13 28.26 4.74
N PRO A 350 -21.19 29.59 4.49
CA PRO A 350 -20.00 30.44 4.37
C PRO A 350 -18.99 30.31 5.52
N ASP A 351 -19.46 30.32 6.77
CA ASP A 351 -18.61 30.17 7.96
C ASP A 351 -17.82 28.85 7.97
N PHE A 352 -18.42 27.78 7.44
CA PHE A 352 -17.78 26.48 7.35
C PHE A 352 -16.75 26.46 6.22
N ILE A 353 -17.05 27.09 5.08
CA ILE A 353 -16.11 27.24 3.97
C ILE A 353 -14.88 28.01 4.44
N GLU A 354 -15.06 29.19 5.04
CA GLU A 354 -13.98 30.04 5.57
C GLU A 354 -13.09 29.27 6.54
N LYS A 355 -13.69 28.54 7.47
CA LYS A 355 -12.95 27.73 8.45
C LYS A 355 -12.08 26.66 7.78
N LYS A 356 -12.60 25.98 6.75
CA LYS A 356 -11.88 24.91 6.06
C LYS A 356 -10.79 25.45 5.14
N THR A 357 -11.05 26.54 4.43
CA THR A 357 -10.04 27.17 3.56
C THR A 357 -8.92 27.81 4.38
N ALA A 358 -9.23 28.45 5.51
CA ALA A 358 -8.23 28.99 6.43
C ALA A 358 -7.35 27.88 7.03
N ALA A 359 -7.93 26.74 7.40
CA ALA A 359 -7.17 25.59 7.87
C ALA A 359 -6.22 25.01 6.80
N ALA A 360 -6.54 25.18 5.51
CA ALA A 360 -5.71 24.80 4.38
C ALA A 360 -4.68 25.88 3.96
N GLY A 361 -4.61 27.00 4.71
CA GLY A 361 -3.67 28.10 4.45
C GLY A 361 -4.19 29.22 3.54
N LEU A 362 -5.48 29.22 3.18
CA LEU A 362 -6.15 30.30 2.44
C LEU A 362 -6.85 31.22 3.45
N MET A 363 -6.09 32.21 3.94
CA MET A 363 -6.46 33.02 5.11
C MET A 363 -7.45 34.16 4.81
N GLU A 364 -7.64 34.52 3.54
CA GLU A 364 -8.60 35.53 3.11
C GLU A 364 -9.79 34.85 2.42
N PHE A 365 -11.00 35.34 2.68
CA PHE A 365 -12.24 34.72 2.23
C PHE A 365 -13.32 35.76 1.90
N GLU A 366 -13.98 35.60 0.75
CA GLU A 366 -15.17 36.35 0.35
C GLU A 366 -16.24 35.39 -0.20
N PHE A 367 -17.50 35.58 0.21
CA PHE A 367 -18.65 34.81 -0.26
C PHE A 367 -19.62 35.71 -1.03
N TYR A 368 -20.10 35.22 -2.16
CA TYR A 368 -21.03 35.92 -3.05
C TYR A 368 -22.30 35.11 -3.20
N GLU A 369 -23.44 35.75 -2.94
CA GLU A 369 -24.75 35.11 -2.98
C GLU A 369 -25.78 36.01 -3.65
N SER A 370 -26.62 35.39 -4.47
CA SER A 370 -27.86 35.94 -5.01
C SER A 370 -28.98 34.91 -4.82
N ASP A 371 -30.22 35.27 -5.18
CA ASP A 371 -31.38 34.36 -5.11
C ASP A 371 -31.19 33.05 -5.93
N SER A 372 -30.23 33.03 -6.86
CA SER A 372 -30.01 31.92 -7.79
C SER A 372 -28.60 31.32 -7.75
N SER A 373 -27.64 31.93 -7.05
CA SER A 373 -26.21 31.60 -7.25
C SER A 373 -25.36 31.86 -6.02
N GLN A 374 -24.41 30.95 -5.78
CA GLN A 374 -23.50 31.00 -4.64
C GLN A 374 -22.08 30.66 -5.11
N CYS A 375 -21.12 31.52 -4.80
CA CYS A 375 -19.70 31.31 -5.08
C CYS A 375 -18.85 31.85 -3.95
N PHE A 376 -17.60 31.40 -3.84
CA PHE A 376 -16.62 31.95 -2.92
C PHE A 376 -15.28 32.19 -3.58
N ILE A 377 -14.52 33.13 -3.04
CA ILE A 377 -13.09 33.32 -3.29
C ILE A 377 -12.36 33.09 -1.98
N ALA A 378 -11.41 32.16 -1.97
CA ALA A 378 -10.49 31.94 -0.85
C ALA A 378 -9.06 32.08 -1.35
N ASN A 379 -8.22 32.88 -0.68
CA ASN A 379 -6.88 33.18 -1.16
C ASN A 379 -5.83 33.30 -0.04
N ASN A 380 -4.58 33.20 -0.44
CA ASN A 380 -3.42 33.67 0.31
C ASN A 380 -2.64 34.67 -0.57
N THR A 381 -1.36 34.88 -0.28
CA THR A 381 -0.49 35.80 -1.04
C THR A 381 0.02 35.23 -2.36
N GLU A 382 -0.12 33.93 -2.59
CA GLU A 382 0.42 33.23 -3.76
C GLU A 382 -0.67 32.87 -4.77
N PHE A 383 -1.81 32.36 -4.30
CA PHE A 383 -2.91 31.94 -5.14
C PHE A 383 -4.29 32.16 -4.53
N ALA A 384 -5.30 32.14 -5.41
CA ALA A 384 -6.72 32.26 -5.07
C ALA A 384 -7.53 31.18 -5.78
N ILE A 385 -8.50 30.61 -5.05
CA ILE A 385 -9.49 29.68 -5.59
C ILE A 385 -10.83 30.42 -5.72
N PHE A 386 -11.37 30.50 -6.93
CA PHE A 386 -12.75 30.90 -7.20
C PHE A 386 -13.59 29.66 -7.45
N SER A 387 -14.57 29.40 -6.59
CA SER A 387 -15.44 28.24 -6.75
C SER A 387 -16.92 28.57 -6.62
N CYS A 388 -17.72 28.02 -7.53
CA CYS A 388 -19.16 28.20 -7.58
C CYS A 388 -19.90 26.90 -7.30
N ARG A 389 -21.01 27.04 -6.60
CA ARG A 389 -21.93 25.96 -6.28
C ARG A 389 -22.75 25.56 -7.51
N GLY A 390 -23.03 24.26 -7.66
CA GLY A 390 -23.99 23.76 -8.64
C GLY A 390 -25.36 23.47 -8.04
N THR A 391 -26.24 22.87 -8.85
CA THR A 391 -27.60 22.50 -8.43
C THR A 391 -27.57 21.41 -7.34
N GLU A 392 -28.42 21.52 -6.32
CA GLU A 392 -28.52 20.50 -5.26
C GLU A 392 -28.95 19.14 -5.82
N PRO A 393 -28.40 18.01 -5.34
CA PRO A 393 -28.76 16.69 -5.85
C PRO A 393 -30.25 16.34 -5.77
N THR A 394 -30.95 16.84 -4.75
CA THR A 394 -32.41 16.67 -4.55
C THR A 394 -33.25 17.38 -5.59
N THR A 395 -32.72 18.44 -6.19
CA THR A 395 -33.39 19.27 -7.22
C THR A 395 -32.87 18.98 -8.63
N TYR A 396 -31.91 18.06 -8.75
CA TYR A 396 -31.19 17.80 -9.98
C TYR A 396 -32.09 17.19 -11.07
N ALA A 397 -32.98 16.27 -10.68
CA ALA A 397 -33.95 15.66 -11.60
C ALA A 397 -34.93 16.69 -12.19
N ASP A 398 -35.42 17.60 -11.35
CA ASP A 398 -36.35 18.66 -11.77
C ASP A 398 -35.64 19.67 -12.70
N TYR A 399 -34.41 20.05 -12.37
CA TYR A 399 -33.62 20.96 -13.21
C TYR A 399 -33.29 20.36 -14.58
N LEU A 400 -33.00 19.06 -14.67
CA LEU A 400 -32.77 18.38 -15.94
C LEU A 400 -33.99 18.38 -16.85
N THR A 401 -35.19 18.28 -16.28
CA THR A 401 -36.44 18.33 -17.06
C THR A 401 -36.81 19.75 -17.49
N ASP A 402 -36.35 20.76 -16.75
CA ASP A 402 -36.65 22.18 -16.96
C ASP A 402 -35.55 22.96 -17.70
N ILE A 403 -34.50 22.29 -18.20
CA ILE A 403 -33.40 22.94 -18.93
C ILE A 403 -33.95 23.79 -20.08
N ASN A 404 -33.81 25.11 -19.95
CA ASN A 404 -34.16 26.07 -20.98
C ASN A 404 -32.99 26.22 -21.97
N TYR A 405 -33.07 25.54 -23.11
CA TYR A 405 -32.03 25.48 -24.16
C TYR A 405 -31.79 26.80 -24.93
N GLN A 406 -32.22 27.95 -24.41
CA GLN A 406 -32.00 29.24 -25.05
C GLN A 406 -30.51 29.62 -25.01
N LYS A 407 -29.97 29.91 -26.19
CA LYS A 407 -28.61 30.45 -26.36
C LYS A 407 -28.67 31.96 -26.49
N VAL A 408 -27.71 32.64 -25.89
CA VAL A 408 -27.50 34.08 -26.02
C VAL A 408 -26.03 34.39 -26.18
N ASP A 409 -25.74 35.57 -26.68
CA ASP A 409 -24.38 35.96 -27.02
C ASP A 409 -23.47 35.93 -25.77
N ALA A 410 -22.31 35.29 -25.91
CA ALA A 410 -21.24 35.34 -24.92
C ALA A 410 -20.65 36.76 -24.83
N GLU A 411 -19.87 37.05 -23.79
CA GLU A 411 -19.15 38.32 -23.69
C GLU A 411 -18.12 38.50 -24.81
N ASN A 412 -17.56 37.40 -25.30
CA ASN A 412 -16.56 37.39 -26.36
C ASN A 412 -17.17 36.94 -27.71
N ASN A 413 -17.02 35.66 -28.06
CA ASN A 413 -17.51 35.09 -29.32
C ASN A 413 -18.47 33.90 -29.09
N GLY A 414 -19.36 33.68 -30.05
CA GLY A 414 -20.35 32.59 -30.01
C GLY A 414 -21.50 32.83 -29.02
N GLN A 415 -22.27 31.77 -28.80
CA GLN A 415 -23.46 31.81 -27.94
C GLN A 415 -23.36 30.80 -26.79
N VAL A 416 -23.79 31.20 -25.60
CA VAL A 416 -23.78 30.42 -24.35
C VAL A 416 -25.19 30.18 -23.84
N HIS A 417 -25.34 29.20 -22.97
CA HIS A 417 -26.63 28.91 -22.34
C HIS A 417 -27.09 30.09 -21.45
N GLN A 418 -28.26 30.65 -21.73
CA GLN A 418 -28.80 31.84 -21.02
C GLN A 418 -28.82 31.63 -19.51
N GLY A 419 -29.30 30.47 -19.03
CA GLY A 419 -29.37 30.20 -17.59
C GLY A 419 -28.00 30.13 -16.90
N PHE A 420 -26.94 29.69 -17.58
CA PHE A 420 -25.59 29.66 -17.00
C PHE A 420 -25.01 31.07 -16.93
N LYS A 421 -25.28 31.88 -17.97
CA LYS A 421 -24.90 33.28 -18.03
C LYS A 421 -25.60 34.10 -16.95
N ASP A 422 -26.92 33.96 -16.80
CA ASP A 422 -27.71 34.67 -15.79
C ASP A 422 -27.24 34.35 -14.37
N ALA A 423 -26.93 33.08 -14.09
CA ALA A 423 -26.42 32.64 -12.81
C ALA A 423 -25.07 33.32 -12.48
N LEU A 424 -24.14 33.36 -13.43
CA LEU A 424 -22.87 34.06 -13.22
C LEU A 424 -23.07 35.58 -13.09
N ASP A 425 -23.87 36.19 -13.97
CA ASP A 425 -24.12 37.64 -14.00
C ASP A 425 -24.66 38.17 -12.67
N ALA A 426 -25.45 37.37 -11.96
CA ALA A 426 -26.01 37.74 -10.66
C ALA A 426 -24.93 38.01 -9.58
N ILE A 427 -23.73 37.46 -9.73
CA ILE A 427 -22.62 37.61 -8.76
C ILE A 427 -21.33 38.18 -9.39
N TRP A 428 -21.31 38.41 -10.71
CA TRP A 428 -20.07 38.64 -11.45
C TRP A 428 -19.38 39.98 -11.15
N GLU A 429 -20.12 41.08 -11.07
CA GLU A 429 -19.53 42.41 -10.85
C GLU A 429 -18.66 42.48 -9.57
N PRO A 430 -19.15 42.07 -8.38
CA PRO A 430 -18.31 42.06 -7.18
C PRO A 430 -17.19 41.02 -7.24
N ALA A 431 -17.45 39.81 -7.76
CA ALA A 431 -16.44 38.75 -7.84
C ALA A 431 -15.28 39.11 -8.80
N SER A 432 -15.59 39.62 -9.99
CA SER A 432 -14.60 40.02 -10.99
C SER A 432 -13.73 41.20 -10.52
N SER A 433 -14.29 42.11 -9.72
CA SER A 433 -13.54 43.18 -9.08
C SER A 433 -12.47 42.63 -8.13
N ARG A 434 -12.83 41.65 -7.30
CA ARG A 434 -11.90 40.97 -6.37
C ARG A 434 -10.85 40.16 -7.11
N LEU A 435 -11.24 39.37 -8.11
CA LEU A 435 -10.31 38.57 -8.93
C LEU A 435 -9.31 39.46 -9.68
N SER A 436 -9.77 40.59 -10.22
CA SER A 436 -8.90 41.56 -10.90
C SER A 436 -7.90 42.20 -9.94
N ALA A 437 -8.31 42.50 -8.70
CA ALA A 437 -7.41 43.02 -7.66
C ALA A 437 -6.33 41.97 -7.29
N LEU A 438 -6.73 40.73 -7.05
CA LEU A 438 -5.81 39.63 -6.76
C LEU A 438 -4.81 39.40 -7.90
N LYS A 439 -5.28 39.40 -9.16
CA LYS A 439 -4.41 39.33 -10.35
C LYS A 439 -3.40 40.49 -10.37
N ALA A 440 -3.84 41.71 -10.07
CA ALA A 440 -2.98 42.89 -10.03
C ALA A 440 -1.91 42.81 -8.93
N ASP A 441 -2.22 42.14 -7.82
CA ASP A 441 -1.29 41.88 -6.72
C ASP A 441 -0.33 40.68 -7.00
N GLY A 442 -0.46 40.04 -8.17
CA GLY A 442 0.39 38.93 -8.60
C GLY A 442 -0.08 37.55 -8.13
N VAL A 443 -1.27 37.46 -7.52
CA VAL A 443 -1.87 36.20 -7.05
C VAL A 443 -2.36 35.37 -8.24
N LYS A 444 -2.00 34.08 -8.27
CA LYS A 444 -2.42 33.14 -9.31
C LYS A 444 -3.89 32.75 -9.12
N LEU A 445 -4.71 32.84 -10.16
CA LEU A 445 -6.14 32.57 -10.05
C LEU A 445 -6.49 31.16 -10.57
N TRP A 446 -7.15 30.36 -9.74
CA TRP A 446 -7.57 28.99 -10.02
C TRP A 446 -9.08 28.86 -9.88
N PHE A 447 -9.72 28.23 -10.86
CA PHE A 447 -11.16 28.21 -11.01
C PHE A 447 -11.67 26.78 -10.86
N ALA A 448 -12.69 26.57 -10.03
CA ALA A 448 -13.19 25.24 -9.70
C ALA A 448 -14.72 25.18 -9.61
N GLY A 449 -15.35 24.16 -10.19
CA GLY A 449 -16.79 24.00 -10.01
C GLY A 449 -17.34 22.65 -10.46
N HIS A 450 -18.46 22.28 -9.85
CA HIS A 450 -19.24 21.07 -10.20
C HIS A 450 -20.53 21.43 -10.92
N SER A 451 -20.89 20.68 -11.98
CA SER A 451 -22.19 20.79 -12.65
C SER A 451 -22.50 22.21 -13.13
N LEU A 452 -23.62 22.83 -12.72
CA LEU A 452 -23.94 24.26 -12.96
C LEU A 452 -22.81 25.19 -12.48
N GLY A 453 -22.22 24.92 -11.32
CA GLY A 453 -21.09 25.70 -10.79
C GLY A 453 -19.86 25.60 -11.69
N GLY A 454 -19.63 24.43 -12.31
CA GLY A 454 -18.62 24.22 -13.33
C GLY A 454 -18.87 25.07 -14.59
N ALA A 455 -20.13 25.22 -15.01
CA ALA A 455 -20.50 26.07 -16.13
C ALA A 455 -20.30 27.56 -15.82
N MET A 456 -20.61 27.99 -14.59
CA MET A 456 -20.38 29.36 -14.13
C MET A 456 -18.89 29.71 -14.13
N VAL A 457 -18.03 28.86 -13.57
CA VAL A 457 -16.58 29.15 -13.55
C VAL A 457 -15.93 29.05 -14.93
N HIS A 458 -16.50 28.28 -15.86
CA HIS A 458 -16.08 28.27 -17.26
C HIS A 458 -16.37 29.64 -17.92
N LEU A 459 -17.57 30.17 -17.78
CA LEU A 459 -17.91 31.52 -18.26
C LEU A 459 -17.07 32.61 -17.57
N ALA A 460 -16.81 32.46 -16.27
CA ALA A 460 -15.97 33.39 -15.53
C ALA A 460 -14.51 33.38 -16.05
N ALA A 461 -13.99 32.19 -16.40
CA ALA A 461 -12.67 32.04 -16.97
C ALA A 461 -12.59 32.66 -18.38
N ASP A 462 -13.62 32.50 -19.20
CA ASP A 462 -13.73 33.14 -20.52
C ASP A 462 -13.64 34.68 -20.39
N ARG A 463 -14.43 35.25 -19.49
CA ARG A 463 -14.41 36.70 -19.19
C ARG A 463 -13.08 37.21 -18.66
N MET A 464 -12.26 36.33 -18.08
CA MET A 464 -10.94 36.64 -17.53
C MET A 464 -9.77 36.30 -18.47
N CYS A 465 -10.06 35.66 -19.61
CA CYS A 465 -9.10 35.24 -20.62
C CYS A 465 -9.63 35.52 -22.02
N LEU A 466 -9.77 36.82 -22.36
CA LEU A 466 -10.25 37.28 -23.66
C LEU A 466 -9.27 37.00 -24.83
N SER A 467 -8.02 36.64 -24.53
CA SER A 467 -7.02 36.20 -25.51
C SER A 467 -5.92 35.38 -24.83
N GLU A 468 -5.17 34.58 -25.61
CA GLU A 468 -3.98 33.85 -25.12
C GLU A 468 -2.97 34.77 -24.41
N SER A 469 -2.80 36.00 -24.91
CA SER A 469 -1.83 36.97 -24.38
C SER A 469 -2.29 37.74 -23.14
N ASP A 470 -3.59 37.68 -22.81
CA ASP A 470 -4.20 38.35 -21.66
C ASP A 470 -5.09 37.37 -20.89
N CYS A 471 -4.55 36.19 -20.56
CA CYS A 471 -5.25 35.23 -19.72
C CYS A 471 -4.88 35.43 -18.25
N GLY A 472 -5.87 35.83 -17.44
CA GLY A 472 -5.73 35.98 -15.99
C GLY A 472 -5.87 34.68 -15.18
N VAL A 473 -6.21 33.58 -15.84
CA VAL A 473 -6.53 32.30 -15.20
C VAL A 473 -5.33 31.36 -15.32
N SER A 474 -4.85 30.86 -14.18
CA SER A 474 -3.74 29.90 -14.12
C SER A 474 -4.19 28.46 -14.39
N GLY A 475 -5.44 28.12 -14.03
CA GLY A 475 -6.07 26.88 -14.44
C GLY A 475 -7.54 26.79 -14.07
N LEU A 476 -8.32 26.15 -14.94
CA LEU A 476 -9.73 25.84 -14.77
C LEU A 476 -9.89 24.33 -14.61
N TYR A 477 -10.43 23.90 -13.46
CA TYR A 477 -10.74 22.51 -13.15
C TYR A 477 -12.23 22.37 -12.95
N THR A 478 -12.90 21.62 -13.83
CA THR A 478 -14.35 21.41 -13.67
C THR A 478 -14.72 19.94 -13.63
N VAL A 479 -15.73 19.62 -12.83
CA VAL A 479 -16.14 18.24 -12.55
C VAL A 479 -17.62 18.07 -12.92
N GLY A 480 -17.94 17.07 -13.75
CA GLY A 480 -19.34 16.80 -14.17
C GLY A 480 -20.01 17.91 -14.99
N THR A 481 -19.25 18.83 -15.58
CA THR A 481 -19.78 20.06 -16.22
C THR A 481 -20.48 19.80 -17.55
N PRO A 482 -21.68 20.38 -17.80
CA PRO A 482 -22.33 20.34 -19.11
C PRO A 482 -21.62 21.22 -20.15
N ALA A 483 -21.94 21.05 -21.45
CA ALA A 483 -21.41 21.93 -22.49
C ALA A 483 -22.01 23.34 -22.34
N VAL A 484 -21.16 24.38 -22.34
CA VAL A 484 -21.55 25.73 -21.92
C VAL A 484 -22.04 26.61 -23.07
N GLY A 485 -21.42 26.48 -24.24
CA GLY A 485 -21.74 27.27 -25.43
C GLY A 485 -21.68 26.48 -26.72
N ASP A 486 -21.89 27.16 -27.83
CA ASP A 486 -21.81 26.60 -29.17
C ASP A 486 -20.37 26.43 -29.65
N ASP A 487 -20.21 25.99 -30.91
CA ASP A 487 -18.91 25.75 -31.51
C ASP A 487 -18.03 27.01 -31.57
N ASP A 488 -18.63 28.18 -31.77
CA ASP A 488 -17.90 29.45 -31.87
C ASP A 488 -17.37 29.89 -30.51
N PHE A 489 -18.17 29.73 -29.44
CA PHE A 489 -17.72 29.94 -28.06
C PHE A 489 -16.64 28.93 -27.67
N ALA A 490 -16.87 27.65 -27.95
CA ALA A 490 -15.94 26.57 -27.60
C ALA A 490 -14.57 26.74 -28.26
N ASN A 491 -14.52 27.14 -29.54
CA ASN A 491 -13.26 27.31 -30.27
C ASN A 491 -12.50 28.59 -29.88
N ASP A 492 -13.13 29.54 -29.18
CA ASP A 492 -12.55 30.83 -28.77
C ASP A 492 -12.22 30.89 -27.27
N PHE A 493 -12.14 29.72 -26.62
CA PHE A 493 -11.82 29.61 -25.20
C PHE A 493 -10.31 29.41 -24.96
N TYR A 494 -9.69 30.28 -24.17
CA TYR A 494 -8.22 30.37 -24.05
C TYR A 494 -7.62 29.90 -22.72
N ALA A 495 -8.41 29.73 -21.66
CA ALA A 495 -7.86 29.36 -20.34
C ALA A 495 -7.39 27.90 -20.32
N PRO A 496 -6.30 27.56 -19.58
CA PRO A 496 -5.90 26.17 -19.36
C PRO A 496 -7.04 25.38 -18.72
N TYR A 497 -7.54 24.35 -19.41
CA TYR A 497 -8.82 23.72 -19.06
C TYR A 497 -8.71 22.21 -18.88
N TYR A 498 -8.99 21.77 -17.66
CA TYR A 498 -8.99 20.38 -17.24
C TYR A 498 -10.39 19.96 -16.79
N ARG A 499 -10.90 18.90 -17.39
CA ARG A 499 -12.25 18.41 -17.15
C ARG A 499 -12.22 17.01 -16.61
N THR A 500 -12.98 16.75 -15.56
CA THR A 500 -13.14 15.42 -14.99
C THR A 500 -14.54 14.90 -15.26
N VAL A 501 -14.63 13.69 -15.82
CA VAL A 501 -15.89 13.08 -16.26
C VAL A 501 -15.99 11.64 -15.77
N TYR A 502 -17.00 11.34 -14.96
CA TYR A 502 -17.31 9.98 -14.55
C TYR A 502 -18.17 9.28 -15.60
N TYR A 503 -17.91 8.00 -15.87
CA TYR A 503 -18.49 7.30 -17.03
C TYR A 503 -20.02 7.24 -17.03
N GLN A 504 -20.65 7.17 -15.85
CA GLN A 504 -22.11 7.10 -15.65
C GLN A 504 -22.76 8.47 -15.48
N ASP A 505 -21.99 9.55 -15.42
CA ASP A 505 -22.52 10.90 -15.30
C ASP A 505 -23.18 11.32 -16.64
N PRO A 506 -24.52 11.54 -16.65
CA PRO A 506 -25.20 11.96 -17.86
C PRO A 506 -24.91 13.43 -18.23
N VAL A 507 -24.56 14.28 -17.26
CA VAL A 507 -24.62 15.75 -17.36
C VAL A 507 -23.66 16.34 -18.37
N PRO A 508 -22.39 15.89 -18.45
CA PRO A 508 -21.48 16.31 -19.51
C PRO A 508 -21.99 16.01 -20.93
N ARG A 509 -23.02 15.17 -21.08
CA ARG A 509 -23.55 14.70 -22.38
C ARG A 509 -24.90 15.31 -22.74
N LEU A 510 -25.61 15.94 -21.79
CA LEU A 510 -27.01 16.34 -21.96
C LEU A 510 -27.21 17.43 -23.02
N LEU A 511 -26.35 18.44 -23.04
CA LEU A 511 -26.47 19.59 -23.94
C LEU A 511 -25.80 19.39 -25.31
N GLY A 512 -25.29 18.19 -25.62
CA GLY A 512 -24.37 17.93 -26.74
C GLY A 512 -24.83 18.32 -28.15
N SER A 513 -24.08 17.89 -29.18
CA SER A 513 -24.17 18.41 -30.55
C SER A 513 -25.56 18.46 -31.19
N VAL A 514 -26.51 17.63 -30.77
CA VAL A 514 -27.92 17.65 -31.22
C VAL A 514 -28.64 18.95 -30.87
N LEU A 515 -28.28 19.59 -29.75
CA LEU A 515 -28.80 20.89 -29.31
C LEU A 515 -27.85 22.05 -29.68
N GLY A 516 -26.72 21.72 -30.31
CA GLY A 516 -25.71 22.65 -30.79
C GLY A 516 -24.89 23.31 -29.68
N PHE A 517 -24.71 22.66 -28.53
CA PHE A 517 -23.64 23.02 -27.59
C PHE A 517 -22.46 22.06 -27.74
N LYS A 518 -21.26 22.58 -27.49
CA LYS A 518 -19.99 21.87 -27.62
C LYS A 518 -19.09 22.21 -26.44
N HIS A 519 -18.31 21.23 -26.01
CA HIS A 519 -17.27 21.46 -25.01
C HIS A 519 -16.08 22.17 -25.64
N ALA A 520 -15.56 23.19 -24.96
CA ALA A 520 -14.30 23.84 -25.32
C ALA A 520 -13.15 22.82 -25.35
N PRO A 521 -12.12 23.00 -26.22
CA PRO A 521 -10.89 22.24 -26.18
C PRO A 521 -10.33 22.18 -24.76
N SER A 522 -10.07 20.97 -24.29
CA SER A 522 -9.69 20.71 -22.90
C SER A 522 -9.04 19.34 -22.78
N ASP A 523 -8.21 19.18 -21.75
CA ASP A 523 -7.75 17.87 -21.33
C ASP A 523 -8.85 17.21 -20.50
N VAL A 524 -9.34 16.06 -20.98
CA VAL A 524 -10.46 15.35 -20.34
C VAL A 524 -9.97 14.10 -19.64
N TYR A 525 -10.25 14.02 -18.35
CA TYR A 525 -9.90 12.93 -17.45
C TYR A 525 -11.14 12.11 -17.16
N TYR A 526 -11.17 10.93 -17.77
CA TYR A 526 -12.29 10.00 -17.70
C TYR A 526 -12.09 8.96 -16.60
N PHE A 527 -13.11 8.78 -15.76
CA PHE A 527 -13.13 7.78 -14.71
C PHE A 527 -14.12 6.65 -15.01
N ASP A 528 -13.67 5.40 -14.88
CA ASP A 528 -14.50 4.20 -15.04
C ASP A 528 -15.47 3.97 -13.89
N TYR A 529 -16.19 2.86 -13.92
CA TYR A 529 -17.12 2.47 -12.87
C TYR A 529 -16.53 2.41 -11.47
N SER A 530 -15.26 2.02 -11.38
CA SER A 530 -14.53 1.91 -10.13
C SER A 530 -13.85 3.23 -9.72
N GLY A 531 -14.01 4.30 -10.49
CA GLY A 531 -13.37 5.59 -10.23
C GLY A 531 -11.91 5.65 -10.67
N HIS A 532 -11.44 4.73 -11.51
CA HIS A 532 -10.06 4.76 -12.01
C HIS A 532 -9.96 5.58 -13.31
N TYR A 533 -8.87 6.33 -13.43
CA TYR A 533 -8.52 7.03 -14.66
C TYR A 533 -8.26 6.03 -15.79
N THR A 534 -8.97 6.20 -16.90
CA THR A 534 -8.95 5.21 -18.00
C THR A 534 -7.89 5.47 -19.05
N GLY A 535 -7.22 6.63 -19.04
CA GLY A 535 -6.28 7.01 -20.11
C GLY A 535 -6.94 7.24 -21.48
N GLN A 536 -8.26 7.07 -21.60
CA GLN A 536 -8.98 7.19 -22.85
C GLN A 536 -9.29 8.66 -23.14
N GLN A 537 -9.19 9.09 -24.40
CA GLN A 537 -9.65 10.42 -24.84
C GLN A 537 -11.16 10.43 -25.19
N THR A 538 -11.79 9.27 -25.36
CA THR A 538 -13.22 9.11 -25.70
C THR A 538 -13.81 7.83 -25.11
N TYR A 539 -15.05 7.86 -24.64
CA TYR A 539 -15.74 6.68 -24.07
C TYR A 539 -16.53 5.88 -25.12
N PRO A 540 -16.55 4.53 -25.09
CA PRO A 540 -17.38 3.73 -25.98
C PRO A 540 -18.81 3.57 -25.44
N THR A 541 -19.80 3.99 -26.24
CA THR A 541 -21.25 3.67 -26.15
C THR A 541 -22.10 4.30 -25.03
N THR A 542 -23.42 4.34 -25.30
CA THR A 542 -24.47 5.09 -24.59
C THR A 542 -24.72 4.54 -23.16
N PRO A 543 -24.61 5.35 -22.10
CA PRO A 543 -24.77 4.90 -20.72
C PRO A 543 -26.23 4.55 -20.39
N ILE A 544 -26.43 3.66 -19.42
CA ILE A 544 -27.69 3.58 -18.66
C ILE A 544 -27.65 4.77 -17.69
N PRO A 545 -28.53 5.80 -17.84
CA PRO A 545 -28.46 6.99 -17.01
C PRO A 545 -28.69 6.64 -15.55
N ASN A 546 -27.75 6.99 -14.66
CA ASN A 546 -27.96 6.92 -13.23
C ASN A 546 -27.48 8.21 -12.57
N MET A 547 -28.43 8.99 -12.07
CA MET A 547 -28.23 10.34 -11.56
C MET A 547 -27.52 10.40 -10.21
N VAL A 548 -27.45 9.28 -9.49
CA VAL A 548 -26.70 9.18 -8.22
C VAL A 548 -25.22 9.50 -8.42
N TYR A 549 -24.67 9.12 -9.57
CA TYR A 549 -23.25 9.27 -9.87
C TYR A 549 -22.81 10.64 -10.38
N HIS A 550 -23.75 11.59 -10.45
CA HIS A 550 -23.47 12.99 -10.72
C HIS A 550 -23.18 13.78 -9.41
N ALA A 551 -23.04 13.13 -8.26
CA ALA A 551 -22.76 13.87 -7.02
C ALA A 551 -21.31 14.41 -6.99
N PRO A 552 -21.08 15.67 -6.55
CA PRO A 552 -19.75 16.30 -6.52
C PRO A 552 -18.73 15.53 -5.67
N PHE A 553 -19.21 14.80 -4.66
CA PHE A 553 -18.38 13.99 -3.76
C PHE A 553 -17.59 12.91 -4.50
N TYR A 554 -18.18 12.24 -5.51
CA TYR A 554 -17.49 11.21 -6.28
C TYR A 554 -16.23 11.76 -6.96
N TYR A 555 -16.33 12.97 -7.50
CA TYR A 555 -15.23 13.61 -8.20
C TYR A 555 -14.07 13.99 -7.28
N ALA A 556 -14.36 14.44 -6.05
CA ALA A 556 -13.33 14.70 -5.04
C ALA A 556 -12.59 13.42 -4.63
N VAL A 557 -13.34 12.36 -4.34
CA VAL A 557 -12.79 11.06 -3.96
C VAL A 557 -11.99 10.43 -5.10
N TYR A 558 -12.48 10.48 -6.34
CA TYR A 558 -11.79 9.90 -7.48
C TYR A 558 -10.53 10.68 -7.85
N SER A 559 -10.53 12.02 -7.82
CA SER A 559 -9.31 12.81 -8.05
C SER A 559 -8.25 12.49 -6.99
N TRP A 560 -8.64 12.38 -5.71
CA TRP A 560 -7.74 11.96 -4.63
C TRP A 560 -7.23 10.52 -4.82
N ASN A 561 -8.12 9.57 -5.09
CA ASN A 561 -7.74 8.17 -5.30
C ASN A 561 -6.83 8.00 -6.51
N ASN A 562 -7.04 8.74 -7.60
CA ASN A 562 -6.15 8.69 -8.77
C ASN A 562 -4.81 9.40 -8.51
N TYR A 563 -4.79 10.47 -7.73
CA TYR A 563 -3.54 11.00 -7.21
C TYR A 563 -2.80 9.91 -6.41
N VAL A 564 -3.45 9.30 -5.43
CA VAL A 564 -2.86 8.25 -4.59
C VAL A 564 -2.41 7.03 -5.41
N GLU A 565 -3.21 6.56 -6.37
CA GLU A 565 -2.86 5.48 -7.29
C GLU A 565 -1.69 5.86 -8.21
N SER A 566 -1.60 7.13 -8.64
CA SER A 566 -0.44 7.61 -9.41
C SER A 566 0.86 7.59 -8.59
N LEU A 567 0.75 7.62 -7.26
CA LEU A 567 1.87 7.49 -6.32
C LEU A 567 2.17 6.03 -5.93
N LYS A 568 1.33 5.07 -6.34
CA LYS A 568 1.54 3.64 -6.11
C LYS A 568 2.31 3.05 -7.31
N PRO A 569 3.51 2.49 -7.11
CA PRO A 569 4.02 1.53 -8.07
C PRO A 569 3.11 0.30 -7.98
N LYS A 570 2.33 -0.01 -9.02
CA LYS A 570 1.56 -1.27 -9.04
C LYS A 570 2.54 -2.42 -9.29
N GLY A 571 2.76 -3.23 -8.24
CA GLY A 571 3.43 -4.54 -8.33
C GLY A 571 4.77 -4.70 -7.59
N GLY A 572 5.34 -3.66 -7.01
CA GLY A 572 6.60 -3.76 -6.24
C GLY A 572 6.33 -3.90 -4.74
N SER A 573 7.04 -4.82 -4.08
CA SER A 573 7.04 -4.93 -2.63
C SER A 573 7.32 -3.58 -1.96
N VAL A 574 6.59 -3.28 -0.87
CA VAL A 574 6.76 -2.06 -0.04
C VAL A 574 8.16 -2.00 0.60
N SER A 575 8.91 -3.10 0.55
CA SER A 575 10.31 -3.23 0.90
C SER A 575 11.05 -4.00 -0.19
N SER A 576 12.14 -3.45 -0.74
CA SER A 576 13.03 -4.28 -1.55
C SER A 576 13.63 -5.36 -0.67
N SER A 577 13.62 -6.61 -1.13
CA SER A 577 14.36 -7.70 -0.49
C SER A 577 15.86 -7.59 -0.72
N THR A 578 16.24 -6.88 -1.78
CA THR A 578 17.60 -6.72 -2.24
C THR A 578 18.23 -5.50 -1.57
N THR A 579 19.17 -5.76 -0.66
CA THR A 579 19.99 -4.72 -0.06
C THR A 579 21.36 -4.72 -0.71
N VAL A 580 21.71 -3.60 -1.34
CA VAL A 580 23.01 -3.34 -1.94
C VAL A 580 23.99 -3.02 -0.83
N ASP A 581 24.82 -4.00 -0.53
CA ASP A 581 25.89 -3.88 0.45
C ASP A 581 27.05 -3.04 -0.10
N THR A 582 27.69 -2.25 0.75
CA THR A 582 28.97 -1.57 0.45
C THR A 582 30.12 -2.51 0.06
N ARG A 583 29.92 -3.83 0.21
CA ARG A 583 30.86 -4.91 -0.07
C ARG A 583 30.51 -5.74 -1.32
N ALA A 584 29.54 -5.31 -2.13
CA ALA A 584 29.14 -6.01 -3.35
C ALA A 584 29.79 -5.36 -4.59
N GLU A 585 30.36 -6.15 -5.51
CA GLU A 585 30.93 -5.69 -6.80
C GLU A 585 29.89 -5.07 -7.77
N GLY A 586 28.65 -4.94 -7.31
CA GLY A 586 27.51 -4.40 -8.02
C GLY A 586 26.36 -5.40 -8.04
N VAL A 587 25.23 -5.03 -7.45
CA VAL A 587 24.06 -5.90 -7.40
C VAL A 587 23.21 -5.69 -8.65
N ILE A 588 22.98 -6.76 -9.41
CA ILE A 588 22.08 -6.75 -10.57
C ILE A 588 20.68 -7.15 -10.10
N ILE A 589 19.70 -6.36 -10.49
CA ILE A 589 18.28 -6.63 -10.25
C ILE A 589 17.63 -6.77 -11.61
N ASP A 590 17.32 -8.00 -11.95
CA ASP A 590 16.74 -8.40 -13.23
C ASP A 590 15.21 -8.34 -13.20
N ASN A 591 14.57 -8.36 -14.38
CA ASN A 591 13.11 -8.39 -14.51
C ASN A 591 12.46 -9.69 -14.02
N THR A 592 13.24 -10.72 -13.72
CA THR A 592 12.77 -11.94 -13.04
C THR A 592 12.81 -11.81 -11.50
N SER A 593 13.35 -10.72 -10.98
CA SER A 593 13.46 -10.45 -9.53
C SER A 593 12.11 -10.13 -8.91
N GLN A 594 11.92 -10.52 -7.64
CA GLN A 594 10.77 -10.07 -6.83
C GLN A 594 10.75 -8.55 -6.59
N ASP A 595 11.88 -7.89 -6.83
CA ASP A 595 12.04 -6.44 -6.72
C ASP A 595 11.80 -5.70 -8.05
N TYR A 596 11.43 -6.43 -9.12
CA TYR A 596 10.94 -5.89 -10.39
C TYR A 596 9.42 -5.77 -10.42
N ALA A 597 8.92 -4.71 -11.04
CA ALA A 597 7.49 -4.50 -11.27
C ALA A 597 7.21 -3.74 -12.57
N GLU A 598 6.06 -4.00 -13.18
CA GLU A 598 5.61 -3.35 -14.41
C GLU A 598 4.12 -2.96 -14.37
N THR A 599 3.76 -1.90 -15.07
CA THR A 599 2.38 -1.41 -15.25
C THR A 599 2.13 -1.08 -16.71
N GLY A 600 0.88 -1.23 -17.16
CA GLY A 600 0.54 -1.13 -18.58
C GLY A 600 0.65 -2.49 -19.29
N THR A 601 0.55 -2.50 -20.61
CA THR A 601 0.58 -3.76 -21.38
C THR A 601 2.01 -4.10 -21.79
N TRP A 602 2.57 -5.22 -21.32
CA TRP A 602 3.92 -5.67 -21.64
C TRP A 602 3.93 -7.03 -22.32
N GLU A 603 4.86 -7.21 -23.27
CA GLU A 603 5.17 -8.45 -23.96
C GLU A 603 6.56 -8.93 -23.56
N THR A 604 6.71 -10.24 -23.42
CA THR A 604 8.03 -10.88 -23.21
C THR A 604 8.62 -11.21 -24.56
N ALA A 605 9.88 -10.81 -24.77
CA ALA A 605 10.66 -11.23 -25.92
C ALA A 605 11.92 -11.95 -25.43
N THR A 606 12.22 -13.09 -26.05
CA THR A 606 13.37 -13.92 -25.71
C THR A 606 14.44 -13.73 -26.78
N ALA A 607 15.60 -13.24 -26.35
CA ALA A 607 16.78 -13.20 -27.20
C ALA A 607 17.28 -14.63 -27.43
N GLY A 608 17.20 -15.13 -28.67
CA GLY A 608 17.76 -16.44 -29.00
C GLY A 608 19.25 -16.54 -28.65
N GLU A 609 19.62 -17.71 -28.10
CA GLU A 609 20.98 -18.24 -27.83
C GLU A 609 21.66 -18.00 -26.46
N TYR A 610 21.12 -17.16 -25.56
CA TYR A 610 21.63 -17.08 -24.17
C TYR A 610 20.54 -17.46 -23.15
N GLN A 611 20.79 -18.51 -22.36
CA GLN A 611 19.89 -18.91 -21.27
C GLN A 611 19.99 -17.87 -20.15
N GLY A 612 18.96 -17.01 -20.02
CA GLY A 612 18.83 -16.06 -18.91
C GLY A 612 18.42 -14.64 -19.27
N ASP A 613 18.32 -14.27 -20.56
CA ASP A 613 18.02 -12.89 -21.00
C ASP A 613 16.60 -12.77 -21.62
N ASP A 614 15.55 -12.96 -20.81
CA ASP A 614 14.20 -12.54 -21.19
C ASP A 614 14.09 -11.02 -20.96
N TYR A 615 13.55 -10.24 -21.90
CA TYR A 615 13.34 -8.79 -21.73
C TYR A 615 11.90 -8.39 -22.03
N ARG A 616 11.51 -7.20 -21.56
CA ARG A 616 10.11 -6.72 -21.56
C ARG A 616 9.95 -5.57 -22.55
N LEU A 617 8.89 -5.62 -23.36
CA LEU A 617 8.53 -4.62 -24.37
C LEU A 617 7.10 -4.10 -24.17
N SER A 618 6.85 -2.83 -24.43
CA SER A 618 5.49 -2.28 -24.39
C SER A 618 5.24 -1.27 -25.51
N ILE A 619 4.04 -1.34 -26.12
CA ILE A 619 3.53 -0.36 -27.09
C ILE A 619 2.68 0.73 -26.40
N ASP A 620 2.39 0.56 -25.12
CA ASP A 620 1.56 1.45 -24.31
C ASP A 620 2.43 2.61 -23.78
N SER A 621 2.14 3.84 -24.19
CA SER A 621 2.90 5.03 -23.77
C SER A 621 2.71 5.39 -22.29
N ALA A 622 1.70 4.81 -21.63
CA ALA A 622 1.51 4.91 -20.19
C ALA A 622 2.23 3.79 -19.42
N ALA A 623 2.80 2.80 -20.11
CA ALA A 623 3.48 1.69 -19.48
C ALA A 623 4.75 2.15 -18.74
N LYS A 624 5.06 1.44 -17.66
CA LYS A 624 6.22 1.70 -16.81
C LYS A 624 6.78 0.38 -16.32
N ALA A 625 8.11 0.32 -16.21
CA ALA A 625 8.83 -0.78 -15.58
C ALA A 625 9.72 -0.22 -14.48
N SER A 626 9.95 -0.97 -13.40
CA SER A 626 10.72 -0.50 -12.27
C SER A 626 11.46 -1.59 -11.52
N TRP A 627 12.60 -1.23 -10.93
CA TRP A 627 13.40 -2.09 -10.06
C TRP A 627 13.68 -1.37 -8.75
N SER A 628 13.44 -2.03 -7.62
CA SER A 628 13.60 -1.45 -6.28
C SER A 628 14.78 -2.05 -5.53
N PHE A 629 15.52 -1.22 -4.78
CA PHE A 629 16.68 -1.65 -4.00
C PHE A 629 16.87 -0.83 -2.73
N ASN A 630 17.47 -1.43 -1.71
CA ASN A 630 17.94 -0.73 -0.51
C ASN A 630 19.46 -0.61 -0.56
N VAL A 631 20.04 0.26 0.26
CA VAL A 631 21.50 0.30 0.50
C VAL A 631 21.80 -0.01 1.96
N SER A 632 22.89 -0.72 2.21
CA SER A 632 23.26 -1.11 3.58
C SER A 632 23.83 0.03 4.40
N GLU A 633 24.46 1.02 3.76
CA GLU A 633 25.10 2.16 4.41
C GLU A 633 24.91 3.44 3.59
N ALA A 634 25.27 4.58 4.19
CA ALA A 634 25.20 5.86 3.50
C ALA A 634 26.48 6.08 2.70
N GLY A 635 26.35 6.61 1.50
CA GLY A 635 27.48 7.05 0.69
C GLY A 635 27.14 7.09 -0.79
N SER A 636 28.18 7.20 -1.61
CA SER A 636 28.02 7.38 -3.04
C SER A 636 27.80 6.05 -3.74
N TYR A 637 26.80 5.95 -4.60
CA TYR A 637 26.51 4.77 -5.42
C TYR A 637 26.39 5.16 -6.89
N GLU A 638 26.89 4.34 -7.79
CA GLU A 638 26.65 4.48 -9.23
C GLU A 638 25.59 3.48 -9.66
N ILE A 639 24.60 3.98 -10.39
CA ILE A 639 23.44 3.20 -10.81
C ILE A 639 23.47 3.07 -12.32
N PHE A 640 23.30 1.86 -12.81
CA PHE A 640 23.26 1.54 -14.21
C PHE A 640 21.93 0.91 -14.60
N PHE A 641 21.52 1.09 -15.85
CA PHE A 641 20.40 0.37 -16.46
C PHE A 641 20.88 -0.42 -17.67
N LYS A 642 20.25 -1.56 -17.94
CA LYS A 642 20.45 -2.35 -19.16
C LYS A 642 19.22 -2.19 -20.04
N ALA A 643 19.45 -1.82 -21.29
CA ALA A 643 18.43 -1.75 -22.31
C ALA A 643 18.68 -2.89 -23.33
N PRO A 644 17.66 -3.69 -23.68
CA PRO A 644 17.82 -4.73 -24.69
C PRO A 644 18.10 -4.07 -26.04
N GLY A 645 19.17 -4.52 -26.70
CA GLY A 645 19.58 -3.99 -28.00
C GLY A 645 18.61 -4.33 -29.12
N ALA A 646 18.61 -3.53 -30.18
CA ALA A 646 17.85 -3.83 -31.40
C ALA A 646 18.31 -5.18 -32.02
N PHE A 647 17.35 -6.07 -32.31
CA PHE A 647 17.62 -7.33 -33.00
C PHE A 647 17.86 -7.09 -34.50
N GLY A 648 18.76 -7.90 -35.06
CA GLY A 648 19.42 -7.66 -36.35
C GLY A 648 18.49 -7.66 -37.57
N PHE A 649 18.89 -6.84 -38.56
CA PHE A 649 18.65 -6.77 -40.02
C PHE A 649 17.42 -7.39 -40.73
N SER A 650 16.54 -8.16 -40.09
CA SER A 650 15.34 -8.75 -40.68
C SER A 650 14.06 -8.57 -39.87
N ASP A 651 14.14 -8.23 -38.57
CA ASP A 651 12.96 -8.04 -37.71
C ASP A 651 12.79 -6.56 -37.34
N THR A 652 11.60 -6.00 -37.61
CA THR A 652 11.22 -4.57 -37.56
C THR A 652 11.03 -3.99 -36.14
N TYR A 653 11.76 -4.49 -35.14
CA TYR A 653 11.60 -4.06 -33.75
C TYR A 653 12.54 -2.90 -33.41
N TYR A 654 12.05 -1.67 -33.57
CA TYR A 654 12.75 -0.46 -33.10
C TYR A 654 12.19 -0.06 -31.72
N GLY A 655 13.05 0.33 -30.77
CA GLY A 655 12.62 0.97 -29.51
C GLY A 655 12.42 2.47 -29.72
N SER A 656 11.75 3.17 -28.78
CA SER A 656 11.59 4.63 -28.89
C SER A 656 12.90 5.38 -28.62
N ASP A 657 13.16 6.43 -29.39
CA ASP A 657 14.31 7.36 -29.24
C ASP A 657 14.25 8.20 -27.93
N SER A 658 13.27 7.96 -27.06
CA SER A 658 12.93 8.84 -25.93
C SER A 658 12.64 8.10 -24.62
N THR A 659 13.21 6.90 -24.43
CA THR A 659 13.04 6.16 -23.17
C THR A 659 13.79 6.86 -22.04
N VAL A 660 13.08 7.22 -20.97
CA VAL A 660 13.60 7.96 -19.83
C VAL A 660 13.63 7.06 -18.58
N PHE A 661 14.81 6.95 -17.99
CA PHE A 661 15.05 6.28 -16.72
C PHE A 661 15.09 7.33 -15.61
N ASN A 662 14.29 7.15 -14.57
CA ASN A 662 14.19 8.05 -13.42
C ASN A 662 14.55 7.29 -12.16
N LEU A 663 15.45 7.82 -11.34
CA LEU A 663 15.71 7.29 -10.01
C LEU A 663 14.84 8.01 -8.99
N TYR A 664 14.21 7.25 -8.10
CA TYR A 664 13.41 7.75 -6.99
C TYR A 664 13.95 7.25 -5.65
N GLN A 665 13.69 8.04 -4.61
CA GLN A 665 13.71 7.63 -3.21
C GLN A 665 12.27 7.76 -2.70
N GLY A 666 11.56 6.64 -2.51
CA GLY A 666 10.11 6.66 -2.32
C GLY A 666 9.41 7.38 -3.48
N LYS A 667 8.84 8.57 -3.21
CA LYS A 667 8.12 9.40 -4.22
C LYS A 667 8.96 10.57 -4.77
N THR A 668 10.15 10.83 -4.20
CA THR A 668 11.01 11.95 -4.60
C THR A 668 11.94 11.50 -5.72
N LYS A 669 11.87 12.15 -6.88
CA LYS A 669 12.80 11.90 -8.00
C LYS A 669 14.17 12.50 -7.67
N LEU A 670 15.19 11.66 -7.67
CA LEU A 670 16.59 12.07 -7.43
C LEU A 670 17.30 12.48 -8.72
N THR A 671 17.15 11.68 -9.78
CA THR A 671 17.76 11.98 -11.09
C THR A 671 16.95 11.37 -12.23
N SER A 672 17.27 11.79 -13.47
CA SER A 672 16.66 11.30 -14.69
C SER A 672 17.68 11.32 -15.83
N ILE A 673 17.68 10.26 -16.65
CA ILE A 673 18.47 10.20 -17.89
C ILE A 673 17.60 9.69 -19.04
N ALA A 674 17.74 10.29 -20.22
CA ALA A 674 17.14 9.78 -21.45
C ALA A 674 18.16 8.88 -22.15
N ALA A 675 17.73 7.70 -22.56
CA ALA A 675 18.57 6.72 -23.23
C ALA A 675 18.09 6.51 -24.67
N ASP A 676 19.05 6.55 -25.59
CA ASP A 676 18.84 6.07 -26.96
C ASP A 676 19.04 4.55 -26.98
N LEU A 677 17.95 3.81 -27.13
CA LEU A 677 17.94 2.35 -27.11
C LEU A 677 18.65 1.74 -28.33
N TYR A 678 18.88 2.52 -29.40
CA TYR A 678 19.59 2.06 -30.59
C TYR A 678 21.10 2.00 -30.37
N ASN A 679 21.67 2.96 -29.63
CA ASN A 679 23.11 3.11 -29.45
C ASN A 679 23.66 2.44 -28.17
N ASN A 680 22.81 2.10 -27.19
CA ASN A 680 23.22 1.53 -25.89
C ASN A 680 22.88 0.03 -25.75
N ALA A 681 22.90 -0.68 -26.87
CA ALA A 681 22.51 -2.08 -26.97
C ALA A 681 23.48 -3.02 -26.20
N TYR A 682 22.94 -3.86 -25.32
CA TYR A 682 23.60 -5.00 -24.64
C TYR A 682 24.54 -4.69 -23.46
N ASP A 683 24.76 -3.42 -23.08
CA ASP A 683 25.66 -3.04 -21.98
C ASP A 683 24.98 -2.18 -20.91
N PHE A 684 25.49 -2.24 -19.68
CA PHE A 684 24.99 -1.41 -18.56
C PHE A 684 25.41 0.05 -18.74
N THR A 685 24.42 0.94 -18.85
CA THR A 685 24.64 2.39 -19.02
C THR A 685 24.44 3.12 -17.69
N SER A 686 25.42 3.94 -17.29
CA SER A 686 25.37 4.69 -16.02
C SER A 686 24.36 5.83 -16.07
N MET A 687 23.51 5.92 -15.03
CA MET A 687 22.65 7.05 -14.70
C MET A 687 23.39 8.14 -13.91
N GLY A 688 24.60 7.84 -13.43
CA GLY A 688 25.44 8.73 -12.63
C GLY A 688 25.70 8.26 -11.20
N LEU A 689 26.56 9.01 -10.53
CA LEU A 689 27.02 8.81 -9.15
C LEU A 689 26.11 9.61 -8.19
N ILE A 690 25.54 8.95 -7.18
CA ILE A 690 24.42 9.47 -6.38
C ILE A 690 24.61 9.09 -4.91
N GLU A 691 24.46 10.06 -4.02
CA GLU A 691 24.52 9.83 -2.57
C GLU A 691 23.22 9.20 -2.07
N LEU A 692 23.32 7.97 -1.55
CA LEU A 692 22.22 7.19 -1.01
C LEU A 692 22.41 6.98 0.49
N ASN A 693 21.31 6.70 1.19
CA ASN A 693 21.25 6.55 2.64
C ASN A 693 20.57 5.22 3.00
N PRO A 694 21.01 4.55 4.07
CA PRO A 694 20.41 3.31 4.53
C PRO A 694 19.02 3.58 5.13
N ASN A 695 18.20 2.54 5.27
CA ASN A 695 16.80 2.64 5.68
C ASN A 695 15.90 3.41 4.71
N LYS A 696 16.30 3.50 3.44
CA LYS A 696 15.52 4.09 2.35
C LYS A 696 15.45 3.10 1.20
N THR A 697 14.27 2.97 0.62
CA THR A 697 14.06 2.20 -0.61
C THR A 697 14.17 3.14 -1.81
N TYR A 698 15.02 2.77 -2.75
CA TYR A 698 15.23 3.45 -4.01
C TYR A 698 14.60 2.65 -5.14
N SER A 699 14.19 3.32 -6.21
CA SER A 699 13.67 2.64 -7.39
C SER A 699 14.07 3.35 -8.68
N VAL A 700 14.50 2.57 -9.66
CA VAL A 700 14.67 3.06 -11.03
C VAL A 700 13.39 2.75 -11.79
N VAL A 701 12.81 3.76 -12.43
CA VAL A 701 11.56 3.65 -13.20
C VAL A 701 11.79 4.11 -14.64
N VAL A 702 11.41 3.26 -15.58
CA VAL A 702 11.44 3.52 -17.02
C VAL A 702 10.07 4.02 -17.47
N LYS A 703 10.08 5.07 -18.31
CA LYS A 703 8.91 5.55 -19.05
C LYS A 703 9.33 5.98 -20.46
N GLY A 704 8.42 5.97 -21.42
CA GLY A 704 8.70 6.45 -22.77
C GLY A 704 7.44 6.90 -23.49
N ALA A 705 7.59 7.84 -24.43
CA ALA A 705 6.50 8.30 -25.27
C ALA A 705 6.61 7.66 -26.65
N TYR A 706 5.49 7.19 -27.19
CA TYR A 706 5.41 6.66 -28.55
C TYR A 706 5.46 7.79 -29.58
N THR A 707 6.54 7.88 -30.36
CA THR A 707 6.74 8.95 -31.36
C THR A 707 6.49 8.51 -32.80
N GLY A 708 6.02 7.27 -33.03
CA GLY A 708 5.36 6.87 -34.28
C GLY A 708 6.24 6.26 -35.38
N SER A 709 7.49 5.86 -35.11
CA SER A 709 8.35 5.16 -36.08
C SER A 709 8.64 3.69 -35.76
N SER A 710 8.43 3.26 -34.52
CA SER A 710 8.64 1.89 -34.03
C SER A 710 7.32 1.16 -33.77
N GLU A 711 7.31 -0.18 -33.73
CA GLU A 711 6.14 -0.93 -33.21
C GLU A 711 6.05 -0.86 -31.67
N TYR A 712 7.12 -0.50 -30.95
CA TYR A 712 7.19 -0.48 -29.48
C TYR A 712 7.66 0.86 -28.90
N ALA A 713 7.06 1.27 -27.77
CA ALA A 713 7.27 2.55 -27.11
C ALA A 713 8.32 2.50 -25.99
N ILE A 714 8.46 1.37 -25.29
CA ILE A 714 9.31 1.23 -24.09
C ILE A 714 9.91 -0.18 -24.03
N SER A 715 11.16 -0.31 -23.58
CA SER A 715 11.80 -1.60 -23.27
C SER A 715 12.48 -1.60 -21.88
N ALA A 716 12.55 -2.77 -21.25
CA ALA A 716 13.10 -2.96 -19.91
C ALA A 716 13.78 -4.32 -19.77
N ASP A 717 14.96 -4.37 -19.13
CA ASP A 717 15.72 -5.59 -18.87
C ASP A 717 16.15 -5.68 -17.39
N ALA A 718 17.21 -4.96 -16.99
CA ALA A 718 17.75 -5.00 -15.62
C ALA A 718 18.38 -3.67 -15.17
N ILE A 719 18.63 -3.53 -13.86
CA ILE A 719 19.51 -2.47 -13.31
C ILE A 719 20.70 -3.07 -12.57
N LYS A 720 21.78 -2.29 -12.43
CA LYS A 720 22.95 -2.62 -11.61
C LYS A 720 23.25 -1.46 -10.67
N VAL A 721 23.48 -1.74 -9.40
CA VAL A 721 23.81 -0.71 -8.38
C VAL A 721 25.14 -1.04 -7.74
N VAL A 722 26.08 -0.08 -7.76
CA VAL A 722 27.47 -0.25 -7.30
C VAL A 722 27.77 0.79 -6.23
N TYR A 723 28.30 0.38 -5.08
CA TYR A 723 28.80 1.34 -4.08
C TYR A 723 30.16 1.91 -4.50
N HIS A 724 30.28 3.23 -4.43
CA HIS A 724 31.49 4.01 -4.70
C HIS A 724 31.97 4.65 -3.41
N ARG A 725 33.01 4.09 -2.79
CA ARG A 725 33.68 4.73 -1.65
C ARG A 725 34.34 6.01 -2.13
N GLY A 726 33.80 7.16 -1.73
CA GLY A 726 34.38 8.47 -2.03
C GLY A 726 35.85 8.52 -1.59
N ASP A 727 36.70 9.10 -2.45
CA ASP A 727 38.12 9.34 -2.22
C ASP A 727 38.36 10.12 -0.91
N THR A 728 38.38 9.40 0.21
CA THR A 728 38.72 9.92 1.53
C THR A 728 39.85 9.08 2.07
N GLY A 729 41.06 9.44 1.64
CA GLY A 729 42.29 9.00 2.31
C GLY A 729 42.74 7.58 1.97
N GLN A 730 43.35 7.46 0.78
CA GLN A 730 44.38 6.50 0.41
C GLN A 730 44.94 5.63 1.57
N ILE A 731 44.55 4.34 1.63
CA ILE A 731 45.36 3.25 2.20
C ILE A 731 45.35 2.02 1.26
N SER A 732 46.37 1.97 0.39
CA SER A 732 47.28 0.86 0.03
C SER A 732 46.84 -0.47 -0.61
N CYS A 733 45.89 -0.50 -1.56
CA CYS A 733 45.87 -1.59 -2.56
C CYS A 733 45.82 -1.12 -4.02
N VAL A 734 45.72 0.19 -4.27
CA VAL A 734 45.31 0.77 -5.58
C VAL A 734 46.20 0.37 -6.77
N ASP A 735 47.44 -0.10 -6.53
CA ASP A 735 48.36 -0.57 -7.58
C ASP A 735 48.92 -2.00 -7.35
N ASP A 736 48.47 -2.75 -6.33
CA ASP A 736 48.94 -4.11 -6.07
C ASP A 736 47.80 -5.12 -6.29
N ALA A 737 47.76 -5.73 -7.48
CA ALA A 737 46.75 -6.74 -7.87
C ALA A 737 46.74 -7.98 -6.95
N LEU A 738 47.72 -8.11 -6.05
CA LEU A 738 47.81 -9.18 -5.06
C LEU A 738 47.18 -8.80 -3.72
N CYS A 739 46.65 -7.60 -3.58
CA CYS A 739 46.10 -7.05 -2.34
C CYS A 739 44.57 -7.26 -2.31
N ILE A 740 44.13 -8.25 -1.54
CA ILE A 740 42.73 -8.67 -1.37
C ILE A 740 41.98 -7.63 -0.55
N ASP A 741 41.09 -6.90 -1.21
CA ASP A 741 40.21 -5.94 -0.58
C ASP A 741 39.00 -6.67 0.03
N PRO A 742 38.72 -6.52 1.35
CA PRO A 742 37.55 -7.12 1.98
C PRO A 742 36.21 -6.65 1.38
N THR A 743 36.18 -5.55 0.60
CA THR A 743 35.00 -5.10 -0.15
C THR A 743 34.69 -5.92 -1.39
N GLN A 744 35.59 -6.76 -1.86
CA GLN A 744 35.32 -7.64 -3.01
C GLN A 744 34.50 -8.87 -2.61
N GLY A 745 34.32 -9.12 -1.30
CA GLY A 745 33.48 -10.17 -0.72
C GLY A 745 34.04 -11.59 -0.92
N GLU A 746 34.29 -11.95 -2.17
CA GLU A 746 34.87 -13.20 -2.63
C GLU A 746 35.88 -12.90 -3.74
N ILE A 747 37.11 -13.40 -3.60
CA ILE A 747 38.13 -13.29 -4.64
C ILE A 747 38.57 -14.68 -5.07
N ILE A 748 38.57 -14.90 -6.38
CA ILE A 748 39.08 -16.11 -7.00
C ILE A 748 40.42 -15.80 -7.66
N LEU A 749 41.49 -16.41 -7.15
CA LEU A 749 42.79 -16.37 -7.79
C LEU A 749 42.97 -17.61 -8.65
N ASP A 750 42.73 -17.44 -9.95
CA ASP A 750 42.80 -18.49 -10.97
C ASP A 750 44.22 -18.62 -11.54
N ASN A 751 44.56 -19.81 -12.03
CA ASN A 751 45.79 -20.11 -12.76
C ASN A 751 45.74 -19.75 -14.26
N ASP A 752 44.57 -19.39 -14.79
CA ASP A 752 44.35 -19.13 -16.23
C ASP A 752 45.10 -17.89 -16.76
N ASN A 753 45.40 -16.91 -15.90
CA ASN A 753 46.23 -15.76 -16.24
C ASN A 753 47.72 -16.08 -16.13
N ARG A 754 48.27 -16.74 -17.16
CA ARG A 754 49.70 -17.10 -17.24
C ARG A 754 50.59 -15.85 -17.19
N GLY A 755 51.28 -15.68 -16.07
CA GLY A 755 52.22 -14.56 -15.84
C GLY A 755 51.69 -13.49 -14.90
N ALA A 756 50.54 -13.71 -14.25
CA ALA A 756 50.09 -12.86 -13.16
C ALA A 756 50.95 -13.09 -11.90
N ASP A 757 51.27 -12.01 -11.18
CA ASP A 757 52.20 -12.01 -10.05
C ASP A 757 51.73 -12.89 -8.86
N HIS A 758 50.48 -13.38 -8.87
CA HIS A 758 49.90 -14.20 -7.80
C HIS A 758 50.19 -15.70 -7.95
N TYR A 759 50.38 -16.25 -9.16
CA TYR A 759 50.47 -17.71 -9.36
C TYR A 759 51.83 -18.17 -9.89
N SER A 760 52.36 -19.25 -9.31
CA SER A 760 53.61 -19.86 -9.79
C SER A 760 53.65 -21.37 -9.60
N GLU A 761 54.41 -22.03 -10.48
CA GLU A 761 54.60 -23.49 -10.50
C GLU A 761 56.07 -23.86 -10.38
N THR A 762 56.36 -24.88 -9.58
CA THR A 762 57.72 -25.46 -9.48
C THR A 762 57.68 -26.97 -9.63
N GLY A 763 58.85 -27.62 -9.75
CA GLY A 763 58.98 -29.08 -9.91
C GLY A 763 58.68 -29.65 -11.31
N GLY A 764 58.02 -28.87 -12.16
CA GLY A 764 57.75 -29.16 -13.57
C GLY A 764 56.70 -30.26 -13.81
N GLY A 765 56.47 -30.58 -15.09
CA GLY A 765 55.52 -31.63 -15.50
C GLY A 765 54.04 -31.20 -15.53
N TRP A 766 53.77 -29.91 -15.45
CA TRP A 766 52.42 -29.33 -15.54
C TRP A 766 51.87 -29.39 -16.97
N VAL A 767 50.65 -29.91 -17.11
CA VAL A 767 49.92 -30.08 -18.36
C VAL A 767 48.58 -29.38 -18.25
N ASP A 768 48.20 -28.66 -19.31
CA ASP A 768 46.89 -27.99 -19.41
C ASP A 768 45.79 -28.99 -19.77
N LYS A 769 44.61 -28.81 -19.20
CA LYS A 769 43.42 -29.57 -19.57
C LYS A 769 42.23 -28.64 -19.76
N VAL A 770 41.62 -28.74 -20.94
CA VAL A 770 40.42 -28.01 -21.34
C VAL A 770 39.26 -29.00 -21.28
N MET A 771 38.16 -28.63 -20.64
CA MET A 771 36.93 -29.43 -20.59
C MET A 771 35.80 -28.61 -21.19
N ASP A 772 35.19 -29.08 -22.28
CA ASP A 772 34.08 -28.38 -22.97
C ASP A 772 32.74 -28.47 -22.21
N SER A 773 32.65 -29.21 -21.10
CA SER A 773 31.36 -29.63 -20.51
C SER A 773 31.14 -29.26 -19.04
N ALA A 774 31.85 -28.28 -18.50
CA ALA A 774 31.60 -27.81 -17.13
C ALA A 774 31.81 -26.29 -16.99
N ASN A 775 30.99 -25.65 -16.16
CA ASN A 775 30.97 -24.21 -15.88
C ASN A 775 32.21 -23.68 -15.10
N ASN A 776 33.39 -24.26 -15.27
CA ASN A 776 34.67 -23.76 -14.73
C ASN A 776 35.77 -23.95 -15.79
N GLY A 777 36.63 -22.95 -15.94
CA GLY A 777 37.64 -22.79 -16.99
C GLY A 777 38.74 -23.86 -17.06
N HIS A 778 39.92 -23.47 -17.57
CA HIS A 778 41.00 -24.43 -17.81
C HIS A 778 41.68 -24.79 -16.48
N TYR A 779 42.18 -26.02 -16.32
CA TYR A 779 42.97 -26.38 -15.13
C TYR A 779 44.28 -27.06 -15.52
N ARG A 780 45.20 -27.10 -14.55
CA ARG A 780 46.53 -27.68 -14.76
C ARG A 780 46.79 -28.81 -13.79
N TYR A 781 47.52 -29.82 -14.27
CA TYR A 781 47.92 -30.93 -13.41
C TYR A 781 49.36 -31.37 -13.66
N SER A 782 50.03 -31.91 -12.64
CA SER A 782 51.36 -32.50 -12.75
C SER A 782 51.47 -33.84 -12.04
N ALA A 783 52.07 -34.82 -12.72
CA ALA A 783 52.35 -36.14 -12.15
C ALA A 783 53.70 -36.24 -11.43
N ARG A 784 54.45 -35.13 -11.28
CA ARG A 784 55.78 -35.16 -10.65
C ARG A 784 55.68 -35.01 -9.13
N PRO A 785 56.34 -35.87 -8.32
CA PRO A 785 56.37 -35.74 -6.87
C PRO A 785 56.96 -34.43 -6.34
N SER A 786 57.77 -33.76 -7.15
CA SER A 786 58.37 -32.46 -6.82
C SER A 786 57.49 -31.28 -7.22
N ALA A 787 56.37 -31.50 -7.89
CA ALA A 787 55.53 -30.41 -8.39
C ALA A 787 54.86 -29.66 -7.25
N GLN A 788 54.81 -28.33 -7.38
CA GLN A 788 54.07 -27.48 -6.47
C GLN A 788 53.42 -26.35 -7.25
N ALA A 789 52.20 -26.00 -6.84
CA ALA A 789 51.48 -24.81 -7.30
C ALA A 789 51.33 -23.86 -6.12
N ARG A 790 51.53 -22.57 -6.38
CA ARG A 790 51.62 -21.54 -5.35
C ARG A 790 50.79 -20.33 -5.75
N TRP A 791 49.92 -19.88 -4.85
CA TRP A 791 49.21 -18.62 -4.93
C TRP A 791 49.71 -17.66 -3.84
N VAL A 792 49.99 -16.41 -4.17
CA VAL A 792 50.48 -15.37 -3.26
C VAL A 792 49.49 -14.21 -3.25
N PHE A 793 49.16 -13.73 -2.06
CA PHE A 793 48.26 -12.59 -1.87
C PHE A 793 48.59 -11.82 -0.58
N LYS A 794 47.99 -10.65 -0.40
CA LYS A 794 47.98 -9.83 0.82
C LYS A 794 46.53 -9.50 1.16
N VAL A 795 46.25 -9.04 2.38
CA VAL A 795 44.91 -8.54 2.74
C VAL A 795 44.95 -7.05 3.06
N ALA A 796 43.92 -6.32 2.63
CA ALA A 796 43.81 -4.88 2.84
C ALA A 796 43.35 -4.52 4.27
N GLU A 797 42.81 -5.49 5.01
CA GLU A 797 42.28 -5.32 6.37
C GLU A 797 42.65 -6.51 7.26
N THR A 798 42.81 -6.26 8.56
CA THR A 798 43.02 -7.32 9.54
C THR A 798 41.68 -7.91 9.93
N ALA A 799 41.39 -9.13 9.48
CA ALA A 799 40.09 -9.76 9.70
C ALA A 799 40.15 -11.28 9.51
N THR A 800 39.04 -11.97 9.77
CA THR A 800 38.91 -13.41 9.55
C THR A 800 38.63 -13.69 8.08
N TYR A 801 39.42 -14.57 7.46
CA TYR A 801 39.24 -15.00 6.08
C TYR A 801 39.09 -16.50 6.02
N LYS A 802 38.15 -16.95 5.18
CA LYS A 802 37.97 -18.35 4.79
C LYS A 802 38.65 -18.58 3.45
N ILE A 803 39.60 -19.50 3.44
CA ILE A 803 40.39 -19.87 2.28
C ILE A 803 39.95 -21.26 1.84
N SER A 804 39.53 -21.39 0.58
CA SER A 804 39.06 -22.65 0.00
C SER A 804 39.75 -22.92 -1.35
N PHE A 805 39.89 -24.19 -1.71
CA PHE A 805 40.34 -24.63 -3.03
C PHE A 805 39.14 -24.90 -3.92
N LYS A 806 39.15 -24.37 -5.15
CA LYS A 806 38.12 -24.68 -6.14
C LYS A 806 38.47 -26.01 -6.81
N SER A 807 37.63 -27.02 -6.62
CA SER A 807 37.82 -28.31 -7.27
C SER A 807 37.49 -28.16 -8.77
N PRO A 808 38.36 -28.62 -9.70
CA PRO A 808 38.11 -28.48 -11.13
C PRO A 808 36.93 -29.33 -11.65
N GLY A 809 36.38 -30.25 -10.84
CA GLY A 809 35.22 -31.08 -11.20
C GLY A 809 35.45 -32.04 -12.39
N GLY A 810 34.55 -32.99 -12.59
CA GLY A 810 34.47 -33.72 -13.87
C GLY A 810 35.51 -34.83 -14.13
N PHE A 811 35.81 -35.67 -13.15
CA PHE A 811 36.64 -36.87 -13.38
C PHE A 811 35.77 -38.08 -13.77
N SER A 812 35.69 -38.38 -15.07
CA SER A 812 34.90 -39.52 -15.57
C SER A 812 35.56 -40.89 -15.34
N TRP A 813 34.73 -41.95 -15.30
CA TRP A 813 35.13 -43.34 -15.02
C TRP A 813 36.26 -43.80 -15.93
N GLY A 814 37.44 -44.03 -15.34
CA GLY A 814 38.62 -44.57 -16.04
C GLY A 814 39.91 -43.81 -15.78
N HIS A 815 39.85 -42.64 -15.14
CA HIS A 815 41.04 -41.86 -14.82
C HIS A 815 40.94 -41.34 -13.38
N GLY A 816 41.75 -41.89 -12.47
CA GLY A 816 41.91 -41.31 -11.15
C GLY A 816 42.64 -39.98 -11.28
N TYR A 817 42.06 -38.92 -10.73
CA TYR A 817 42.70 -37.62 -10.65
C TYR A 817 42.55 -37.13 -9.21
N GLY A 818 43.68 -36.75 -8.62
CA GLY A 818 43.78 -36.36 -7.22
C GLY A 818 44.15 -37.52 -6.31
N SER A 819 45.21 -37.33 -5.52
CA SER A 819 45.66 -38.31 -4.54
C SER A 819 45.16 -37.96 -3.14
N ASP A 820 44.96 -38.97 -2.31
CA ASP A 820 44.84 -38.88 -0.85
C ASP A 820 46.09 -38.28 -0.17
N GLN A 821 47.13 -37.96 -0.95
CA GLN A 821 48.42 -37.43 -0.51
C GLN A 821 48.67 -35.99 -0.99
N THR A 822 47.65 -35.28 -1.48
CA THR A 822 47.74 -33.85 -1.79
C THR A 822 47.51 -33.03 -0.52
N PHE A 823 48.39 -32.05 -0.27
CA PHE A 823 48.30 -31.12 0.85
C PHE A 823 48.03 -29.71 0.34
N TYR A 824 47.12 -29.02 1.02
CA TYR A 824 46.89 -27.58 0.88
C TYR A 824 47.37 -26.90 2.13
N LYS A 825 48.30 -25.96 1.98
CA LYS A 825 48.94 -25.25 3.09
C LYS A 825 48.74 -23.76 2.94
N LEU A 826 48.30 -23.10 4.00
CA LEU A 826 48.31 -21.65 4.11
C LEU A 826 49.53 -21.23 4.94
N LYS A 827 50.31 -20.28 4.41
CA LYS A 827 51.53 -19.78 5.05
C LYS A 827 51.57 -18.26 5.12
N GLU A 828 52.22 -17.75 6.16
CA GLU A 828 52.68 -16.36 6.28
C GLU A 828 54.22 -16.38 6.28
N GLY A 829 54.82 -15.93 5.17
CA GLY A 829 56.25 -16.18 4.91
C GLY A 829 56.59 -17.68 4.93
N ASP A 830 57.52 -18.09 5.80
CA ASP A 830 57.90 -19.51 5.97
C ASP A 830 57.02 -20.26 6.98
N SER A 831 56.26 -19.53 7.81
CA SER A 831 55.42 -20.06 8.88
C SER A 831 54.14 -20.68 8.32
N GLU A 832 53.82 -21.90 8.74
CA GLU A 832 52.58 -22.59 8.37
C GLU A 832 51.44 -22.16 9.31
N LEU A 833 50.41 -21.54 8.76
CA LEU A 833 49.21 -21.11 9.48
C LEU A 833 48.16 -22.21 9.54
N ALA A 834 48.00 -22.96 8.45
CA ALA A 834 47.08 -24.08 8.35
C ALA A 834 47.57 -25.11 7.33
N THR A 835 47.18 -26.37 7.52
CA THR A 835 47.41 -27.46 6.56
C THR A 835 46.30 -28.49 6.68
N THR A 836 45.78 -28.93 5.54
CA THR A 836 44.76 -29.99 5.46
C THR A 836 45.35 -31.35 5.86
N ASN A 837 44.58 -32.20 6.53
CA ASN A 837 45.03 -33.53 6.92
C ASN A 837 45.17 -34.46 5.70
N LEU A 838 46.06 -35.45 5.83
CA LEU A 838 46.22 -36.52 4.83
C LEU A 838 44.87 -37.22 4.59
N GLY A 839 44.46 -37.29 3.32
CA GLY A 839 43.21 -37.94 2.91
C GLY A 839 41.92 -37.17 3.21
N GLU A 840 41.99 -35.96 3.79
CA GLU A 840 40.82 -35.12 4.08
C GLU A 840 40.14 -34.64 2.80
N ILE A 841 40.93 -34.42 1.75
CA ILE A 841 40.44 -33.93 0.46
C ILE A 841 40.46 -35.08 -0.54
N ASN A 842 39.29 -35.70 -0.72
CA ASN A 842 39.09 -36.74 -1.73
C ASN A 842 38.52 -36.13 -3.02
N LEU A 843 39.41 -35.74 -3.92
CA LEU A 843 39.05 -35.18 -5.23
C LEU A 843 38.26 -36.16 -6.12
N TYR A 844 38.34 -37.48 -5.86
CA TYR A 844 37.57 -38.49 -6.59
C TYR A 844 36.10 -38.51 -6.16
N ASN A 845 35.82 -38.40 -4.86
CA ASN A 845 34.44 -38.36 -4.35
C ASN A 845 33.80 -36.97 -4.55
N ASN A 846 34.59 -35.90 -4.50
CA ASN A 846 34.16 -34.54 -4.84
C ASN A 846 34.11 -34.27 -6.36
N ALA A 847 34.24 -35.31 -7.20
CA ALA A 847 34.11 -35.18 -8.65
C ALA A 847 32.65 -35.00 -9.10
N TYR A 848 31.68 -35.34 -8.23
CA TYR A 848 30.25 -35.36 -8.52
C TYR A 848 29.44 -34.28 -7.78
N ASP A 849 29.89 -33.88 -6.59
CA ASP A 849 29.34 -32.72 -5.88
C ASP A 849 30.20 -31.50 -6.18
N PHE A 850 29.68 -30.60 -7.00
CA PHE A 850 30.31 -29.31 -7.28
C PHE A 850 30.35 -28.49 -5.97
N GLY A 851 31.53 -28.19 -5.45
CA GLY A 851 31.69 -27.40 -4.23
C GLY A 851 33.13 -26.98 -3.91
N ASP A 852 33.27 -25.84 -3.24
CA ASP A 852 34.55 -25.32 -2.73
C ASP A 852 35.04 -26.19 -1.56
N ILE A 853 36.34 -26.49 -1.51
CA ILE A 853 36.95 -27.31 -0.46
C ILE A 853 37.67 -26.40 0.53
N ASP A 854 37.21 -26.36 1.77
CA ASP A 854 37.77 -25.48 2.79
C ASP A 854 39.18 -25.90 3.19
N ILE A 855 40.13 -24.96 3.09
CA ILE A 855 41.52 -25.15 3.54
C ILE A 855 41.65 -24.66 4.99
N ALA A 856 41.17 -23.45 5.27
CA ALA A 856 41.27 -22.83 6.60
C ALA A 856 40.34 -21.63 6.76
N THR A 857 39.91 -21.37 7.99
CA THR A 857 39.34 -20.07 8.40
C THR A 857 40.27 -19.47 9.44
N VAL A 858 40.95 -18.37 9.11
CA VAL A 858 42.01 -17.77 9.93
C VAL A 858 41.94 -16.25 9.91
N THR A 859 42.35 -15.60 11.00
CA THR A 859 42.55 -14.16 11.03
C THR A 859 43.85 -13.81 10.32
N LEU A 860 43.77 -13.02 9.25
CA LEU A 860 44.91 -12.50 8.49
C LEU A 860 45.13 -11.03 8.86
N THR A 861 46.37 -10.58 8.82
CA THR A 861 46.76 -9.21 9.22
C THR A 861 46.97 -8.34 7.99
N GLN A 862 46.47 -7.11 8.07
CA GLN A 862 46.59 -6.10 7.01
C GLN A 862 48.04 -5.94 6.53
N GLY A 863 48.23 -5.99 5.21
CA GLY A 863 49.50 -5.72 4.53
C GLY A 863 50.50 -6.88 4.52
N GLU A 864 50.27 -7.93 5.30
CA GLU A 864 51.12 -9.13 5.33
C GLU A 864 50.89 -10.02 4.10
N SER A 865 51.93 -10.74 3.67
CA SER A 865 51.88 -11.60 2.49
C SER A 865 51.68 -13.07 2.86
N TYR A 866 50.63 -13.63 2.29
CA TYR A 866 50.19 -15.00 2.49
C TYR A 866 50.44 -15.84 1.24
N THR A 867 50.61 -17.13 1.45
CA THR A 867 50.84 -18.10 0.38
C THR A 867 49.98 -19.34 0.59
N VAL A 868 49.19 -19.71 -0.42
CA VAL A 868 48.60 -21.05 -0.52
C VAL A 868 49.51 -21.92 -1.36
N LEU A 869 49.96 -23.03 -0.79
CA LEU A 869 50.81 -24.01 -1.46
C LEU A 869 50.04 -25.32 -1.62
N VAL A 870 50.01 -25.82 -2.85
CA VAL A 870 49.54 -27.16 -3.17
C VAL A 870 50.73 -28.01 -3.53
N SER A 871 50.91 -29.12 -2.79
CA SER A 871 52.04 -30.04 -2.96
C SER A 871 51.65 -31.47 -2.58
N GLY A 872 52.32 -32.47 -3.13
CA GLY A 872 52.02 -33.88 -2.84
C GLY A 872 52.68 -34.83 -3.82
N ALA A 873 52.49 -36.13 -3.61
CA ALA A 873 53.02 -37.17 -4.50
C ALA A 873 51.97 -38.25 -4.76
N TYR A 874 51.90 -38.76 -5.98
CA TYR A 874 51.18 -40.00 -6.27
C TYR A 874 51.90 -40.82 -7.33
N THR A 875 51.95 -42.13 -7.15
CA THR A 875 52.65 -43.05 -8.03
C THR A 875 51.78 -44.28 -8.28
N THR A 876 50.83 -44.18 -9.20
CA THR A 876 50.23 -45.38 -9.81
C THR A 876 50.10 -45.21 -11.32
N THR A 877 50.05 -46.35 -12.02
CA THR A 877 50.19 -46.47 -13.48
C THR A 877 49.00 -45.95 -14.30
N TYR A 878 47.92 -45.49 -13.67
CA TYR A 878 46.64 -45.22 -14.33
C TYR A 878 45.96 -43.88 -13.94
N SER A 879 46.68 -42.95 -13.32
CA SER A 879 46.07 -41.75 -12.70
C SER A 879 47.04 -40.57 -12.59
N TYR A 880 46.56 -39.35 -12.80
CA TYR A 880 47.37 -38.12 -12.91
C TYR A 880 47.44 -37.38 -11.55
N GLY A 881 48.54 -36.64 -11.32
CA GLY A 881 48.97 -36.13 -10.00
C GLY A 881 48.29 -34.84 -9.48
N ILE A 882 49.07 -33.91 -8.91
CA ILE A 882 48.59 -32.67 -8.29
C ILE A 882 47.77 -31.87 -9.29
N ALA A 883 46.59 -31.38 -8.89
CA ALA A 883 45.76 -30.49 -9.69
C ALA A 883 45.76 -29.08 -9.08
N ALA A 884 45.87 -28.08 -9.95
CA ALA A 884 45.77 -26.67 -9.64
C ALA A 884 44.69 -26.09 -10.56
N ASP A 885 43.76 -25.37 -9.98
CA ASP A 885 42.67 -24.68 -10.67
C ASP A 885 42.67 -23.24 -10.12
N ALA A 886 41.87 -22.99 -9.09
CA ALA A 886 41.84 -21.71 -8.39
C ALA A 886 41.80 -21.86 -6.88
N ILE A 887 42.17 -20.78 -6.16
CA ILE A 887 41.84 -20.62 -4.75
C ILE A 887 40.79 -19.52 -4.58
N LYS A 888 39.94 -19.69 -3.58
CA LYS A 888 38.88 -18.76 -3.21
C LYS A 888 39.17 -18.20 -1.83
N ILE A 889 39.13 -16.87 -1.72
CA ILE A 889 39.41 -16.12 -0.49
C ILE A 889 38.15 -15.34 -0.17
N ILE A 890 37.54 -15.64 0.98
CA ILE A 890 36.27 -15.05 1.40
C ILE A 890 36.52 -14.34 2.72
N HIS A 891 36.23 -13.05 2.78
CA HIS A 891 36.22 -12.33 4.04
C HIS A 891 35.04 -12.82 4.90
N GLN A 892 35.30 -13.28 6.13
CA GLN A 892 34.28 -13.77 7.07
C GLN A 892 33.87 -12.63 8.00
N VAL A 893 32.57 -12.41 8.08
CA VAL A 893 31.96 -11.39 8.94
C VAL A 893 31.57 -12.08 10.25
N ASP A 894 32.14 -11.63 11.38
CA ASP A 894 31.69 -12.05 12.71
C ASP A 894 30.31 -11.49 13.07
#